data_AF-A0A098QXS4-F1
#
_entry.id   AF-A0A098QXS4-F1
#
_cell.length_a   1.000
_cell.length_b   1.000
_cell.length_c   1.000
_cell.angle_alpha   90.00
_cell.angle_beta   90.00
_cell.angle_gamma   90.00
#
_symmetry.space_group_name_H-M   'P 1'
#
loop_
_entity.id
_entity.type
_entity.pdbx_description
1 polymer ?
#
loop_
_entity_poly.entity_id
_entity_poly.type
_entity_poly.pdbx_seq_one_letter_code
_entity_poly.pdbx_strand_id
1 'polypeptide(L)'
;MKPLYILDGYGIIFRSYFAFIRAPRRAPDGKNVSAVFGFFRTLLSLMKEYQPEYFVVALDSRTPTFRDEMYSDYKQNRDETPQDLKDQFPVIEQAISAFGLPHIRVDGFEADDLMATLARQAREEHRSCYIISSDKDLMQLVQGEVQMLRPTTKDGLITMDRQGVYDEKGVWPEQIIDFLSLVGDTADNVPGVKGIGEKTAAKLLGEYETLDGIYQALDRGDISAKGTAAKLQEGRDAAYLSKKLVILADAVGLPEDAGDFHLGRLNAGALAELLLPLGMRSLLKDIGVVTGQDLSNFEQSFSQEGGQGVLGGSVQGDGNPSATEVFAQAKADHPGVSSADPGNPAKDTKPSEPEGGESSAGGPDEESAWNPDWIAPADVPGGIDSPEIQSLARDLAGRESSYELLTELSELDRWIELLRQAGEFAFDCETTGLDSLQAEPLGFSFSHEPGKACYIPLEGPQGTVLPPEEVRSRLKTLLEDPAMRIVGQNIKYDMKVLDRWGIRFTPYFDTMVAAWVLESASNRFNMDDLAQQYFGYTTIHYKDLLESAGLKKDTPFSQVPLDQASTYAAEDADITLRLFRLFKRLLELRHLDHLFFSLEMPLLPILSRMEQEGIGLDVQALQNFSQELGNRLEDIQGEIFELVGHEFNINSTKQLQTVLFEERKLQPIKKTKTGYSTDTSVLEELAQEDPVPQRILQYRGLTKLKSTYVDTLPQLIHPESGRIHTHFLQHGTATGRISSKDPNLQNIPIKDEEGRKIRQAFVAKPGHIFVSADYSQIELVVLAHMAKDPGLIQAFTEGVDVHRATGSLIFGVPADQVSLDQRRIAKTINFGVMYGMSAFRLSRELGIPRKEADHFIKTYFKTYRGISRFIQDQSDLARHYGGVFTLSGRFRRIPEIRSKNKAELAGAERIAVNTPIQGSAADIVKTAMLKVERNLKDRGLKSRLILQVHDELILECPRDEEQAVRDMLLQTMPKALALDVPLQVSVESGTRWGDMH
;
A
#
# COMPACT_ATOMS: atom_id res chain seq x y z
N MET A 1 28.90 3.58 -26.23
CA MET A 1 27.65 3.77 -27.01
C MET A 1 26.48 3.90 -26.05
N LYS A 2 25.37 4.54 -26.44
CA LYS A 2 24.16 4.58 -25.58
C LYS A 2 23.53 3.17 -25.49
N PRO A 3 22.81 2.84 -24.41
CA PRO A 3 22.30 1.49 -24.23
C PRO A 3 21.31 1.07 -25.34
N LEU A 4 21.30 -0.21 -25.70
CA LEU A 4 20.31 -0.83 -26.58
C LEU A 4 19.25 -1.54 -25.73
N TYR A 5 17.97 -1.27 -26.00
CA TYR A 5 16.86 -1.95 -25.34
C TYR A 5 16.17 -2.89 -26.34
N ILE A 6 16.01 -4.15 -25.97
CA ILE A 6 15.46 -5.20 -26.84
C ILE A 6 14.19 -5.76 -26.18
N LEU A 7 13.03 -5.46 -26.75
CA LEU A 7 11.73 -5.89 -26.23
C LEU A 7 11.28 -7.20 -26.90
N ASP A 8 10.94 -8.20 -26.08
CA ASP A 8 10.22 -9.38 -26.53
C ASP A 8 8.76 -9.01 -26.83
N GLY A 9 8.45 -8.83 -28.12
CA GLY A 9 7.15 -8.35 -28.56
C GLY A 9 6.03 -9.32 -28.16
N TYR A 10 6.18 -10.59 -28.51
CA TYR A 10 5.13 -11.60 -28.30
C TYR A 10 4.98 -11.95 -26.83
N GLY A 11 6.06 -12.04 -26.06
CA GLY A 11 5.99 -12.23 -24.61
C GLY A 11 5.17 -11.15 -23.91
N ILE A 12 5.33 -9.88 -24.29
CA ILE A 12 4.52 -8.77 -23.74
C ILE A 12 3.08 -8.80 -24.24
N ILE A 13 2.84 -9.16 -25.50
CA ILE A 13 1.48 -9.28 -26.06
C ILE A 13 0.67 -10.34 -25.30
N PHE A 14 1.21 -11.55 -25.13
CA PHE A 14 0.56 -12.64 -24.40
C PHE A 14 0.36 -12.28 -22.93
N ARG A 15 1.40 -11.74 -22.27
CA ARG A 15 1.31 -11.27 -20.88
C ARG A 15 0.19 -10.25 -20.71
N SER A 16 0.08 -9.30 -21.64
CA SER A 16 -0.94 -8.25 -21.63
C SER A 16 -2.33 -8.83 -21.78
N TYR A 17 -2.53 -9.75 -22.72
CA TYR A 17 -3.82 -10.43 -22.89
C TYR A 17 -4.26 -11.19 -21.63
N PHE A 18 -3.37 -12.03 -21.08
CA PHE A 18 -3.70 -12.85 -19.92
C PHE A 18 -3.85 -12.05 -18.62
N ALA A 19 -3.17 -10.91 -18.48
CA ALA A 19 -3.35 -10.00 -17.35
C ALA A 19 -4.80 -9.47 -17.27
N PHE A 20 -5.45 -9.27 -18.41
CA PHE A 20 -6.83 -8.77 -18.49
C PHE A 20 -7.87 -9.86 -18.78
N ILE A 21 -7.51 -11.16 -18.82
CA ILE A 21 -8.46 -12.22 -19.19
C ILE A 21 -9.69 -12.32 -18.26
N ARG A 22 -9.55 -11.91 -16.99
CA ARG A 22 -10.65 -11.87 -16.01
C ARG A 22 -11.53 -10.61 -16.12
N ALA A 23 -11.02 -9.56 -16.75
CA ALA A 23 -11.72 -8.30 -17.00
C ALA A 23 -11.23 -7.68 -18.33
N PRO A 24 -11.63 -8.24 -19.49
CA PRO A 24 -11.09 -7.83 -20.78
C PRO A 24 -11.44 -6.39 -21.11
N ARG A 25 -10.47 -5.64 -21.65
CA ARG A 25 -10.72 -4.35 -22.28
C ARG A 25 -11.42 -4.58 -23.60
N ARG A 26 -12.52 -3.85 -23.83
CA ARG A 26 -13.33 -3.97 -25.03
C ARG A 26 -13.36 -2.65 -25.78
N ALA A 27 -13.23 -2.72 -27.09
CA ALA A 27 -13.48 -1.59 -27.99
C ALA A 27 -14.98 -1.23 -28.02
N PRO A 28 -15.35 -0.06 -28.57
CA PRO A 28 -16.76 0.33 -28.72
C PRO A 28 -17.61 -0.68 -29.51
N ASP A 29 -17.01 -1.45 -30.42
CA ASP A 29 -17.67 -2.53 -31.17
C ASP A 29 -17.78 -3.85 -30.39
N GLY A 30 -17.33 -3.89 -29.12
CA GLY A 30 -17.39 -5.02 -28.22
C GLY A 30 -16.23 -6.02 -28.33
N LYS A 31 -15.32 -5.86 -29.30
CA LYS A 31 -14.16 -6.75 -29.49
C LYS A 31 -13.11 -6.56 -28.40
N ASN A 32 -12.41 -7.64 -28.06
CA ASN A 32 -11.34 -7.61 -27.07
C ASN A 32 -10.13 -6.85 -27.64
N VAL A 33 -9.62 -5.88 -26.87
CA VAL A 33 -8.46 -5.05 -27.22
C VAL A 33 -7.42 -5.00 -26.09
N SER A 34 -7.48 -6.00 -25.20
CA SER A 34 -6.64 -6.06 -23.99
C SER A 34 -5.15 -6.16 -24.29
N ALA A 35 -4.76 -6.88 -25.34
CA ALA A 35 -3.36 -7.08 -25.69
C ALA A 35 -2.77 -5.77 -26.23
N VAL A 36 -3.49 -5.08 -27.11
CA VAL A 36 -3.08 -3.77 -27.63
C VAL A 36 -2.91 -2.76 -26.48
N PHE A 37 -3.91 -2.65 -25.60
CA PHE A 37 -3.85 -1.72 -24.47
C PHE A 37 -2.70 -2.04 -23.52
N GLY A 38 -2.55 -3.30 -23.10
CA GLY A 38 -1.50 -3.69 -22.15
C GLY A 38 -0.09 -3.59 -22.73
N PHE A 39 0.08 -3.89 -24.03
CA PHE A 39 1.37 -3.78 -24.72
C PHE A 39 1.88 -2.35 -24.69
N PHE A 40 1.08 -1.40 -25.18
CA PHE A 40 1.47 0.01 -25.24
C PHE A 40 1.58 0.63 -23.84
N ARG A 41 0.79 0.20 -22.85
CA ARG A 41 0.97 0.67 -21.47
C ARG A 41 2.31 0.23 -20.89
N THR A 42 2.75 -0.99 -21.19
CA THR A 42 4.06 -1.51 -20.78
C THR A 42 5.19 -0.76 -21.48
N LEU A 43 5.05 -0.56 -22.80
CA LEU A 43 5.98 0.23 -23.60
C LEU A 43 6.10 1.66 -23.05
N LEU A 44 5.00 2.36 -22.79
CA LEU A 44 5.04 3.74 -22.29
C LEU A 44 5.70 3.84 -20.91
N SER A 45 5.49 2.85 -20.04
CA SER A 45 6.22 2.76 -18.77
C SER A 45 7.72 2.66 -19.00
N LEU A 46 8.16 1.81 -19.94
CA LEU A 46 9.57 1.66 -20.31
C LEU A 46 10.15 2.96 -20.87
N MET A 47 9.43 3.61 -21.78
CA MET A 47 9.85 4.86 -22.41
C MET A 47 9.99 5.99 -21.37
N LYS A 48 9.06 6.06 -20.41
CA LYS A 48 9.08 7.07 -19.34
C LYS A 48 10.20 6.83 -18.33
N GLU A 49 10.42 5.58 -17.94
CA GLU A 49 11.38 5.22 -16.88
C GLU A 49 12.83 5.22 -17.39
N TYR A 50 13.06 4.67 -18.58
CA TYR A 50 14.42 4.45 -19.10
C TYR A 50 14.84 5.43 -20.19
N GLN A 51 13.90 6.20 -20.76
CA GLN A 51 14.12 7.17 -21.84
C GLN A 51 15.09 6.65 -22.93
N PRO A 52 14.81 5.47 -23.53
CA PRO A 52 15.74 4.84 -24.45
C PRO A 52 15.85 5.65 -25.74
N GLU A 53 17.06 5.79 -26.28
CA GLU A 53 17.28 6.35 -27.62
C GLU A 53 17.38 5.26 -28.69
N TYR A 54 17.82 4.07 -28.28
CA TYR A 54 17.94 2.91 -29.13
C TYR A 54 17.12 1.77 -28.58
N PHE A 55 16.14 1.34 -29.37
CA PHE A 55 15.12 0.40 -28.94
C PHE A 55 14.69 -0.44 -30.13
N VAL A 56 14.51 -1.75 -29.92
CA VAL A 56 14.02 -2.65 -30.95
C VAL A 56 13.04 -3.65 -30.36
N VAL A 57 11.95 -3.91 -31.10
CA VAL A 57 10.99 -4.97 -30.78
C VAL A 57 11.31 -6.20 -31.60
N ALA A 58 11.64 -7.32 -30.95
CA ALA A 58 11.77 -8.61 -31.61
C ALA A 58 10.40 -9.27 -31.74
N LEU A 59 10.07 -9.75 -32.94
CA LEU A 59 8.80 -10.41 -33.26
C LEU A 59 9.05 -11.84 -33.71
N ASP A 60 8.14 -12.74 -33.33
CA ASP A 60 8.22 -14.16 -33.74
C ASP A 60 8.04 -14.34 -35.26
N SER A 61 8.65 -15.40 -35.77
CA SER A 61 8.47 -15.89 -37.15
C SER A 61 7.00 -16.19 -37.45
N ARG A 62 6.59 -15.93 -38.70
CA ARG A 62 5.25 -16.31 -39.19
C ARG A 62 5.21 -17.74 -39.72
N THR A 63 6.37 -18.35 -39.96
CA THR A 63 6.54 -19.73 -40.44
C THR A 63 7.12 -20.62 -39.34
N PRO A 64 6.97 -21.96 -39.46
CA PRO A 64 7.70 -22.89 -38.61
C PRO A 64 9.20 -22.58 -38.58
N THR A 65 9.82 -22.85 -37.44
CA THR A 65 11.22 -22.57 -37.14
C THR A 65 12.05 -23.84 -37.25
N PHE A 66 13.38 -23.69 -37.20
CA PHE A 66 14.28 -24.86 -37.19
C PHE A 66 14.03 -25.80 -35.99
N ARG A 67 13.45 -25.30 -34.88
CA ARG A 67 13.10 -26.14 -33.71
C ARG A 67 11.94 -27.08 -34.03
N ASP A 68 10.96 -26.61 -34.81
CA ASP A 68 9.83 -27.43 -35.27
C ASP A 68 10.28 -28.56 -36.20
N GLU A 69 11.34 -28.33 -36.99
CA GLU A 69 11.96 -29.37 -37.83
C GLU A 69 12.79 -30.37 -37.00
N MET A 70 13.46 -29.90 -35.94
CA MET A 70 14.29 -30.73 -35.06
C MET A 70 13.49 -31.63 -34.12
N TYR A 71 12.34 -31.17 -33.65
CA TYR A 71 11.49 -31.94 -32.74
C TYR A 71 10.01 -31.68 -33.04
N SER A 72 9.35 -32.69 -33.61
CA SER A 72 7.95 -32.58 -34.06
C SER A 72 7.00 -32.17 -32.94
N ASP A 73 7.27 -32.56 -31.69
CA ASP A 73 6.39 -32.29 -30.55
C ASP A 73 6.67 -30.95 -29.87
N TYR A 74 7.62 -30.17 -30.38
CA TYR A 74 7.92 -28.83 -29.87
C TYR A 74 6.66 -27.95 -29.94
N LYS A 75 6.34 -27.27 -28.83
CA LYS A 75 5.13 -26.43 -28.64
C LYS A 75 3.77 -27.10 -28.93
N GLN A 76 3.71 -28.41 -29.19
CA GLN A 76 2.44 -29.12 -29.48
C GLN A 76 1.44 -29.12 -28.31
N ASN A 77 1.93 -29.04 -27.07
CA ASN A 77 1.08 -29.01 -25.88
C ASN A 77 0.61 -27.60 -25.50
N ARG A 78 0.94 -26.56 -26.30
CA ARG A 78 0.41 -25.21 -26.06
C ARG A 78 -1.06 -25.15 -26.50
N ASP A 79 -1.88 -24.56 -25.64
CA ASP A 79 -3.26 -24.23 -25.99
C ASP A 79 -3.27 -23.35 -27.26
N GLU A 80 -4.21 -23.60 -28.16
CA GLU A 80 -4.31 -22.79 -29.39
C GLU A 80 -4.56 -21.33 -29.02
N THR A 81 -3.73 -20.41 -29.56
CA THR A 81 -3.87 -18.97 -29.33
C THR A 81 -5.31 -18.53 -29.60
N PRO A 82 -6.00 -17.90 -28.63
CA PRO A 82 -7.39 -17.45 -28.81
C PRO A 82 -7.54 -16.57 -30.05
N GLN A 83 -8.63 -16.77 -30.81
CA GLN A 83 -8.85 -16.02 -32.05
C GLN A 83 -8.90 -14.51 -31.81
N ASP A 84 -9.50 -14.07 -30.70
CA ASP A 84 -9.57 -12.65 -30.34
C ASP A 84 -8.21 -12.04 -29.94
N LEU A 85 -7.20 -12.87 -29.62
CA LEU A 85 -5.81 -12.45 -29.47
C LEU A 85 -5.10 -12.40 -30.83
N LYS A 86 -5.29 -13.41 -31.69
CA LYS A 86 -4.73 -13.43 -33.05
C LYS A 86 -5.14 -12.17 -33.84
N ASP A 87 -6.39 -11.74 -33.69
CA ASP A 87 -6.94 -10.55 -34.35
C ASP A 87 -6.25 -9.24 -33.92
N GLN A 88 -5.55 -9.23 -32.78
CA GLN A 88 -4.86 -8.05 -32.26
C GLN A 88 -3.41 -7.94 -32.74
N PHE A 89 -2.77 -9.00 -33.22
CA PHE A 89 -1.36 -8.95 -33.64
C PHE A 89 -1.10 -7.93 -34.77
N PRO A 90 -1.89 -7.91 -35.87
CA PRO A 90 -1.64 -6.94 -36.95
C PRO A 90 -1.77 -5.49 -36.49
N VAL A 91 -2.71 -5.22 -35.58
CA VAL A 91 -2.93 -3.89 -35.01
C VAL A 91 -1.72 -3.44 -34.20
N ILE A 92 -1.15 -4.34 -33.38
CA ILE A 92 0.03 -4.04 -32.56
C ILE A 92 1.24 -3.79 -33.47
N GLU A 93 1.49 -4.62 -34.48
CA GLU A 93 2.60 -4.44 -35.43
C GLU A 93 2.51 -3.11 -36.20
N GLN A 94 1.30 -2.76 -36.67
CA GLN A 94 1.06 -1.47 -37.34
C GLN A 94 1.26 -0.29 -36.37
N ALA A 95 0.79 -0.42 -35.13
CA ALA A 95 0.93 0.64 -34.13
C ALA A 95 2.39 0.81 -33.66
N ILE A 96 3.18 -0.27 -33.55
CA ILE A 96 4.64 -0.23 -33.30
C ILE A 96 5.33 0.58 -34.40
N SER A 97 4.97 0.29 -35.66
CA SER A 97 5.51 0.98 -36.83
C SER A 97 5.13 2.47 -36.83
N ALA A 98 3.86 2.78 -36.58
CA ALA A 98 3.36 4.16 -36.51
C ALA A 98 3.97 4.93 -35.33
N PHE A 99 4.27 4.25 -34.22
CA PHE A 99 4.97 4.85 -33.08
C PHE A 99 6.41 5.28 -33.43
N GLY A 100 7.01 4.68 -34.46
CA GLY A 100 8.41 4.88 -34.81
C GLY A 100 9.36 3.94 -34.07
N LEU A 101 8.88 2.78 -33.61
CA LEU A 101 9.73 1.77 -32.98
C LEU A 101 10.35 0.87 -34.07
N PRO A 102 11.69 0.77 -34.12
CA PRO A 102 12.35 -0.29 -34.86
C PRO A 102 11.85 -1.65 -34.41
N HIS A 103 11.55 -2.55 -35.35
CA HIS A 103 11.13 -3.90 -35.05
C HIS A 103 11.68 -4.85 -36.10
N ILE A 104 12.01 -6.08 -35.68
CA ILE A 104 12.64 -7.08 -36.55
C ILE A 104 11.90 -8.40 -36.47
N ARG A 105 11.87 -9.09 -37.61
CA ARG A 105 11.35 -10.44 -37.80
C ARG A 105 12.20 -11.11 -38.88
N VAL A 106 12.58 -12.38 -38.65
CA VAL A 106 13.23 -13.21 -39.66
C VAL A 106 12.50 -14.55 -39.69
N ASP A 107 11.95 -14.91 -40.85
CA ASP A 107 11.24 -16.18 -41.01
C ASP A 107 12.18 -17.36 -40.71
N GLY A 108 11.66 -18.35 -39.98
CA GLY A 108 12.41 -19.52 -39.54
C GLY A 108 13.14 -19.38 -38.20
N PHE A 109 13.12 -18.19 -37.58
CA PHE A 109 13.76 -17.90 -36.29
C PHE A 109 12.77 -17.28 -35.30
N GLU A 110 12.91 -17.60 -34.01
CA GLU A 110 12.05 -17.05 -32.96
C GLU A 110 12.53 -15.66 -32.53
N ALA A 111 11.66 -14.90 -31.85
CA ALA A 111 12.06 -13.60 -31.31
C ALA A 111 13.32 -13.74 -30.44
N ASP A 112 13.41 -14.80 -29.63
CA ASP A 112 14.53 -15.06 -28.73
C ASP A 112 15.87 -15.24 -29.47
N ASP A 113 15.87 -15.82 -30.66
CA ASP A 113 17.07 -15.96 -31.50
C ASP A 113 17.55 -14.60 -32.03
N LEU A 114 16.60 -13.73 -32.41
CA LEU A 114 16.92 -12.36 -32.82
C LEU A 114 17.49 -11.56 -31.64
N MET A 115 16.91 -11.72 -30.46
CA MET A 115 17.40 -11.09 -29.22
C MET A 115 18.80 -11.60 -28.87
N ALA A 116 19.07 -12.90 -29.01
CA ALA A 116 20.39 -13.49 -28.80
C ALA A 116 21.44 -12.91 -29.76
N THR A 117 21.09 -12.77 -31.04
CA THR A 117 21.95 -12.17 -32.06
C THR A 117 22.31 -10.72 -31.72
N LEU A 118 21.32 -9.91 -31.35
CA LEU A 118 21.53 -8.52 -30.95
C LEU A 118 22.31 -8.39 -29.64
N ALA A 119 22.05 -9.24 -28.65
CA ALA A 119 22.81 -9.27 -27.40
C ALA A 119 24.27 -9.66 -27.63
N ARG A 120 24.56 -10.58 -28.56
CA ARG A 120 25.94 -10.88 -28.97
C ARG A 120 26.60 -9.67 -29.65
N GLN A 121 25.94 -9.04 -30.62
CA GLN A 121 26.46 -7.84 -31.29
C GLN A 121 26.75 -6.72 -30.29
N ALA A 122 25.85 -6.45 -29.35
CA ALA A 122 26.06 -5.45 -28.30
C ALA A 122 27.27 -5.77 -27.40
N ARG A 123 27.50 -7.06 -27.07
CA ARG A 123 28.70 -7.48 -26.33
C ARG A 123 29.99 -7.25 -27.12
N GLU A 124 29.99 -7.56 -28.40
CA GLU A 124 31.12 -7.34 -29.31
C GLU A 124 31.43 -5.85 -29.49
N GLU A 125 30.41 -5.00 -29.43
CA GLU A 125 30.52 -3.55 -29.47
C GLU A 125 30.85 -2.91 -28.10
N HIS A 126 30.92 -3.71 -27.02
CA HIS A 126 31.01 -3.23 -25.64
C HIS A 126 29.93 -2.20 -25.29
N ARG A 127 28.70 -2.47 -25.75
CA ARG A 127 27.52 -1.63 -25.59
C ARG A 127 26.59 -2.23 -24.53
N SER A 128 26.18 -1.43 -23.55
CA SER A 128 25.17 -1.83 -22.58
C SER A 128 23.86 -2.22 -23.26
N CYS A 129 23.29 -3.35 -22.87
CA CYS A 129 22.14 -3.95 -23.52
C CYS A 129 21.13 -4.45 -22.48
N TYR A 130 19.87 -4.10 -22.66
CA TYR A 130 18.78 -4.48 -21.76
C TYR A 130 17.75 -5.34 -22.51
N ILE A 131 17.66 -6.61 -22.16
CA ILE A 131 16.68 -7.56 -22.67
C ILE A 131 15.40 -7.45 -21.84
N ILE A 132 14.29 -7.02 -22.42
CA ILE A 132 13.00 -6.92 -21.73
C ILE A 132 12.15 -8.13 -22.07
N SER A 133 12.15 -9.14 -21.20
CA SER A 133 11.31 -10.32 -21.30
C SER A 133 11.09 -10.96 -19.92
N SER A 134 10.13 -11.87 -19.81
CA SER A 134 9.99 -12.78 -18.67
C SER A 134 10.50 -14.19 -18.95
N ASP A 135 10.90 -14.48 -20.20
CA ASP A 135 11.36 -15.80 -20.61
C ASP A 135 12.64 -16.20 -19.86
N LYS A 136 12.68 -17.45 -19.40
CA LYS A 136 13.84 -17.98 -18.68
C LYS A 136 14.96 -18.39 -19.63
N ASP A 137 14.68 -18.64 -20.90
CA ASP A 137 15.67 -19.11 -21.86
C ASP A 137 16.67 -17.99 -22.18
N LEU A 138 16.20 -16.75 -22.22
CA LEU A 138 17.01 -15.54 -22.39
C LEU A 138 17.98 -15.27 -21.22
N MET A 139 17.84 -15.95 -20.08
CA MET A 139 18.82 -15.88 -18.98
C MET A 139 20.20 -16.35 -19.42
N GLN A 140 20.29 -17.20 -20.46
CA GLN A 140 21.57 -17.65 -21.03
C GLN A 140 22.39 -16.50 -21.67
N LEU A 141 21.76 -15.36 -21.96
CA LEU A 141 22.39 -14.20 -22.58
C LEU A 141 22.95 -13.19 -21.59
N VAL A 142 22.61 -13.31 -20.29
CA VAL A 142 23.00 -12.36 -19.24
C VAL A 142 24.50 -12.50 -18.94
N GLN A 143 25.32 -11.65 -19.57
CA GLN A 143 26.76 -11.68 -19.39
C GLN A 143 27.38 -10.33 -19.78
N GLY A 144 28.35 -9.86 -18.99
CA GLY A 144 29.04 -8.60 -19.25
C GLY A 144 28.09 -7.41 -19.23
N GLU A 145 28.01 -6.70 -20.36
CA GLU A 145 27.17 -5.50 -20.56
C GLU A 145 25.70 -5.82 -20.86
N VAL A 146 25.31 -7.10 -20.93
CA VAL A 146 23.93 -7.55 -21.18
C VAL A 146 23.23 -7.86 -19.86
N GLN A 147 22.13 -7.18 -19.60
CA GLN A 147 21.25 -7.38 -18.46
C GLN A 147 19.82 -7.66 -18.93
N MET A 148 19.01 -8.27 -18.06
CA MET A 148 17.60 -8.55 -18.35
C MET A 148 16.69 -7.70 -17.45
N LEU A 149 15.69 -7.04 -18.02
CA LEU A 149 14.64 -6.31 -17.29
C LEU A 149 13.37 -7.16 -17.28
N ARG A 150 13.06 -7.79 -16.14
CA ARG A 150 11.93 -8.71 -16.00
C ARG A 150 10.65 -8.01 -15.51
N PRO A 151 9.54 -8.12 -16.24
CA PRO A 151 8.27 -7.55 -15.80
C PRO A 151 7.60 -8.34 -14.67
N THR A 152 7.34 -7.72 -13.51
CA THR A 152 6.66 -8.33 -12.34
C THR A 152 5.26 -7.75 -12.09
N THR A 153 4.47 -8.41 -11.23
CA THR A 153 3.07 -8.01 -10.92
C THR A 153 2.95 -7.04 -9.74
N LYS A 154 3.99 -6.86 -8.93
CA LYS A 154 3.98 -6.02 -7.71
C LYS A 154 4.94 -4.84 -7.76
N ASP A 155 6.11 -4.99 -8.38
CA ASP A 155 7.23 -4.06 -8.26
C ASP A 155 7.66 -3.43 -9.59
N GLY A 156 6.86 -3.55 -10.66
CA GLY A 156 7.24 -3.05 -11.99
C GLY A 156 8.30 -3.93 -12.67
N LEU A 157 9.36 -3.34 -13.22
CA LEU A 157 10.48 -4.04 -13.87
C LEU A 157 11.61 -4.29 -12.86
N ILE A 158 12.13 -5.52 -12.83
CA ILE A 158 13.28 -5.87 -11.98
C ILE A 158 14.48 -6.16 -12.88
N THR A 159 15.59 -5.48 -12.63
CA THR A 159 16.86 -5.76 -13.30
C THR A 159 17.46 -7.06 -12.77
N MET A 160 17.82 -7.95 -13.68
CA MET A 160 18.48 -9.21 -13.42
C MET A 160 19.85 -9.19 -14.10
N ASP A 161 20.88 -9.15 -13.26
CA ASP A 161 22.27 -9.29 -13.64
C ASP A 161 22.73 -10.75 -13.48
N ARG A 162 24.02 -11.01 -13.70
CA ARG A 162 24.62 -12.35 -13.56
C ARG A 162 24.37 -12.96 -12.17
N GLN A 163 24.37 -12.16 -11.11
CA GLN A 163 24.09 -12.64 -9.75
C GLN A 163 22.61 -12.94 -9.57
N GLY A 164 21.73 -12.10 -10.12
CA GLY A 164 20.28 -12.32 -10.11
C GLY A 164 19.86 -13.64 -10.77
N VAL A 165 20.52 -14.03 -11.87
CA VAL A 165 20.29 -15.35 -12.49
C VAL A 165 20.67 -16.49 -11.53
N TYR A 166 21.82 -16.38 -10.85
CA TYR A 166 22.24 -17.38 -9.87
C TYR A 166 21.31 -17.44 -8.66
N ASP A 167 20.89 -16.30 -8.14
CA ASP A 167 19.98 -16.22 -7.00
C ASP A 167 18.62 -16.85 -7.33
N GLU A 168 18.16 -16.74 -8.58
CA GLU A 168 16.89 -17.31 -9.03
C GLU A 168 16.99 -18.80 -9.39
N LYS A 169 17.99 -19.20 -10.18
CA LYS A 169 18.08 -20.56 -10.76
C LYS A 169 19.03 -21.49 -10.02
N GLY A 170 19.89 -20.95 -9.16
CA GLY A 170 20.95 -21.71 -8.48
C GLY A 170 22.09 -22.14 -9.40
N VAL A 171 22.14 -21.61 -10.63
CA VAL A 171 23.17 -21.85 -11.65
C VAL A 171 23.55 -20.52 -12.30
N TRP A 172 24.77 -20.40 -12.81
CA TRP A 172 25.21 -19.19 -13.49
C TRP A 172 24.59 -19.08 -14.90
N PRO A 173 24.53 -17.88 -15.51
CA PRO A 173 24.03 -17.69 -16.89
C PRO A 173 24.67 -18.66 -17.90
N GLU A 174 25.98 -18.91 -17.76
CA GLU A 174 26.73 -19.80 -18.66
C GLU A 174 26.31 -21.28 -18.53
N GLN A 175 25.53 -21.62 -17.49
CA GLN A 175 25.03 -22.96 -17.20
C GLN A 175 23.52 -23.11 -17.48
N ILE A 176 22.82 -22.05 -17.88
CA ILE A 176 21.36 -22.06 -18.09
C ILE A 176 20.96 -23.09 -19.15
N ILE A 177 21.70 -23.18 -20.25
CA ILE A 177 21.47 -24.17 -21.32
C ILE A 177 21.50 -25.60 -20.74
N ASP A 178 22.54 -25.93 -19.98
CA ASP A 178 22.71 -27.25 -19.39
C ASP A 178 21.65 -27.52 -18.30
N PHE A 179 21.27 -26.49 -17.55
CA PHE A 179 20.21 -26.57 -16.54
C PHE A 179 18.85 -26.88 -17.15
N LEU A 180 18.45 -26.12 -18.17
CA LEU A 180 17.19 -26.33 -18.88
C LEU A 180 17.16 -27.67 -19.61
N SER A 181 18.31 -28.14 -20.13
CA SER A 181 18.41 -29.46 -20.75
C SER A 181 18.12 -30.62 -19.78
N LEU A 182 18.38 -30.44 -18.48
CA LEU A 182 18.13 -31.44 -17.44
C LEU A 182 16.70 -31.35 -16.91
N VAL A 183 16.18 -30.14 -16.73
CA VAL A 183 14.85 -29.90 -16.13
C VAL A 183 13.73 -30.08 -17.16
N GLY A 184 14.00 -29.70 -18.41
CA GLY A 184 13.01 -29.56 -19.47
C GLY A 184 12.11 -28.33 -19.34
N ASP A 185 11.25 -28.15 -20.32
CA ASP A 185 10.22 -27.12 -20.32
C ASP A 185 8.86 -27.66 -20.73
N THR A 186 7.93 -27.67 -19.77
CA THR A 186 6.55 -28.07 -20.04
C THR A 186 5.79 -27.06 -20.91
N ALA A 187 6.16 -25.78 -20.90
CA ALA A 187 5.48 -24.75 -21.69
C ALA A 187 5.73 -24.92 -23.20
N ASP A 188 6.95 -25.34 -23.54
CA ASP A 188 7.40 -25.53 -24.93
C ASP A 188 7.46 -27.00 -25.33
N ASN A 189 7.00 -27.86 -24.43
CA ASN A 189 7.12 -29.31 -24.55
C ASN A 189 8.57 -29.77 -24.80
N VAL A 190 9.56 -29.02 -24.32
CA VAL A 190 10.96 -29.43 -24.36
C VAL A 190 11.15 -30.52 -23.30
N PRO A 191 11.62 -31.72 -23.68
CA PRO A 191 11.81 -32.79 -22.71
C PRO A 191 12.90 -32.45 -21.69
N GLY A 192 13.04 -33.28 -20.67
CA GLY A 192 14.11 -33.19 -19.68
C GLY A 192 14.41 -34.56 -19.13
N VAL A 193 15.34 -34.66 -18.20
CA VAL A 193 15.61 -35.93 -17.52
C VAL A 193 14.50 -36.20 -16.51
N LYS A 194 13.64 -37.18 -16.82
CA LYS A 194 12.47 -37.50 -16.00
C LYS A 194 12.86 -37.73 -14.53
N GLY A 195 12.30 -36.91 -13.65
CA GLY A 195 12.54 -37.00 -12.21
C GLY A 195 13.81 -36.30 -11.70
N ILE A 196 14.46 -35.49 -12.55
CA ILE A 196 15.43 -34.46 -12.19
C ILE A 196 14.70 -33.11 -12.25
N GLY A 197 14.57 -32.44 -11.10
CA GLY A 197 14.01 -31.09 -11.02
C GLY A 197 15.10 -30.04 -10.81
N GLU A 198 14.71 -28.75 -10.80
CA GLU A 198 15.61 -27.59 -10.71
C GLU A 198 16.70 -27.73 -9.63
N LYS A 199 16.33 -28.11 -8.41
CA LYS A 199 17.29 -28.26 -7.30
C LYS A 199 18.36 -29.33 -7.56
N THR A 200 17.96 -30.44 -8.19
CA THR A 200 18.87 -31.54 -8.50
C THR A 200 19.77 -31.17 -9.67
N ALA A 201 19.22 -30.52 -10.70
CA ALA A 201 19.99 -30.01 -11.83
C ALA A 201 21.04 -28.97 -11.40
N ALA A 202 20.65 -27.99 -10.58
CA ALA A 202 21.56 -26.99 -10.02
C ALA A 202 22.68 -27.62 -9.17
N LYS A 203 22.35 -28.62 -8.34
CA LYS A 203 23.36 -29.35 -7.56
C LYS A 203 24.35 -30.07 -8.48
N LEU A 204 23.87 -30.79 -9.50
CA LEU A 204 24.72 -31.54 -10.43
C LEU A 204 25.64 -30.61 -11.23
N LEU A 205 25.12 -29.47 -11.68
CA LEU A 205 25.90 -28.46 -12.41
C LEU A 205 26.85 -27.68 -11.49
N GLY A 206 26.52 -27.54 -10.20
CA GLY A 206 27.47 -26.99 -9.22
C GLY A 206 28.66 -27.93 -8.96
N GLU A 207 28.48 -29.24 -9.11
CA GLU A 207 29.50 -30.25 -8.83
C GLU A 207 30.32 -30.64 -10.08
N TYR A 208 29.67 -30.71 -11.24
CA TYR A 208 30.28 -31.20 -12.50
C TYR A 208 30.31 -30.17 -13.63
N GLU A 209 29.92 -28.92 -13.33
CA GLU A 209 29.99 -27.71 -14.16
C GLU A 209 29.10 -27.69 -15.41
N THR A 210 29.11 -28.75 -16.22
CA THR A 210 28.42 -28.84 -17.52
C THR A 210 27.62 -30.13 -17.68
N LEU A 211 26.69 -30.17 -18.64
CA LEU A 211 25.95 -31.39 -18.98
C LEU A 211 26.90 -32.55 -19.35
N ASP A 212 27.94 -32.26 -20.12
CA ASP A 212 28.94 -33.24 -20.51
C ASP A 212 29.77 -33.71 -19.30
N GLY A 213 30.10 -32.80 -18.39
CA GLY A 213 30.75 -33.12 -17.12
C GLY A 213 29.91 -34.09 -16.28
N ILE A 214 28.58 -33.89 -16.22
CA ILE A 214 27.65 -34.79 -15.52
C ILE A 214 27.65 -36.19 -16.14
N TYR A 215 27.55 -36.29 -17.47
CA TYR A 215 27.53 -37.61 -18.13
C TYR A 215 28.89 -38.32 -18.12
N GLN A 216 30.01 -37.57 -18.14
CA GLN A 216 31.33 -38.16 -17.93
C GLN A 216 31.50 -38.69 -16.50
N ALA A 217 31.03 -37.96 -15.49
CA ALA A 217 31.01 -38.41 -14.10
C ALA A 217 30.10 -39.63 -13.90
N LEU A 218 28.97 -39.68 -14.60
CA LEU A 218 28.08 -40.85 -14.64
C LEU A 218 28.80 -42.08 -15.22
N ASP A 219 29.46 -41.92 -16.38
CA ASP A 219 30.18 -43.00 -17.07
C ASP A 219 31.37 -43.53 -16.23
N ARG A 220 31.99 -42.69 -15.40
CA ARG A 220 33.05 -43.08 -14.43
C ARG A 220 32.52 -43.69 -13.13
N GLY A 221 31.22 -43.56 -12.85
CA GLY A 221 30.60 -44.02 -11.61
C GLY A 221 30.79 -43.08 -10.41
N ASP A 222 31.11 -41.80 -10.65
CA ASP A 222 31.37 -40.80 -9.61
C ASP A 222 30.08 -40.28 -8.94
N ILE A 223 28.91 -40.53 -9.55
CA ILE A 223 27.60 -40.13 -9.02
C ILE A 223 27.10 -41.15 -7.99
N SER A 224 27.36 -40.88 -6.71
CA SER A 224 27.06 -41.77 -5.58
C SER A 224 25.56 -42.08 -5.36
N ALA A 225 24.67 -41.18 -5.76
CA ALA A 225 23.23 -41.34 -5.62
C ALA A 225 22.66 -42.27 -6.71
N LYS A 226 22.58 -43.57 -6.42
CA LYS A 226 22.11 -44.62 -7.37
C LYS A 226 20.79 -44.29 -8.09
N GLY A 227 19.84 -43.66 -7.41
CA GLY A 227 18.56 -43.25 -8.00
C GLY A 227 18.67 -42.08 -8.98
N THR A 228 19.61 -41.16 -8.77
CA THR A 228 19.90 -40.05 -9.69
C THR A 228 20.68 -40.55 -10.91
N ALA A 229 21.67 -41.42 -10.68
CA ALA A 229 22.46 -42.05 -11.74
C ALA A 229 21.57 -42.83 -12.72
N ALA A 230 20.62 -43.63 -12.23
CA ALA A 230 19.69 -44.37 -13.08
C ALA A 230 18.82 -43.45 -13.97
N LYS A 231 18.29 -42.36 -13.40
CA LYS A 231 17.50 -41.38 -14.15
C LYS A 231 18.31 -40.67 -15.23
N LEU A 232 19.54 -40.27 -14.92
CA LEU A 232 20.45 -39.66 -15.90
C LEU A 232 20.77 -40.65 -17.02
N GLN A 233 21.05 -41.92 -16.68
CA GLN A 233 21.30 -42.98 -17.68
C GLN A 233 20.10 -43.14 -18.64
N GLU A 234 18.89 -43.23 -18.10
CA GLU A 234 17.65 -43.38 -18.88
C GLU A 234 17.28 -42.12 -19.68
N GLY A 235 17.62 -40.93 -19.18
CA GLY A 235 17.27 -39.64 -19.78
C GLY A 235 18.36 -38.99 -20.63
N ARG A 236 19.48 -39.69 -20.91
CA ARG A 236 20.65 -39.13 -21.61
C ARG A 236 20.29 -38.50 -22.96
N ASP A 237 19.61 -39.26 -23.81
CA ASP A 237 19.25 -38.80 -25.15
C ASP A 237 18.27 -37.62 -25.10
N ALA A 238 17.33 -37.64 -24.15
CA ALA A 238 16.40 -36.54 -23.92
C ALA A 238 17.13 -35.26 -23.50
N ALA A 239 18.12 -35.35 -22.61
CA ALA A 239 18.90 -34.18 -22.18
C ALA A 239 19.68 -33.56 -23.34
N TYR A 240 20.34 -34.37 -24.18
CA TYR A 240 21.08 -33.85 -25.33
C TYR A 240 20.19 -33.29 -26.43
N LEU A 241 19.00 -33.88 -26.65
CA LEU A 241 18.00 -33.29 -27.53
C LEU A 241 17.54 -31.92 -26.99
N SER A 242 17.23 -31.85 -25.70
CA SER A 242 16.78 -30.62 -25.03
C SER A 242 17.83 -29.54 -25.07
N LYS A 243 19.11 -29.90 -24.87
CA LYS A 243 20.25 -28.98 -25.03
C LYS A 243 20.28 -28.34 -26.40
N LYS A 244 19.99 -29.09 -27.48
CA LYS A 244 19.92 -28.52 -28.84
C LYS A 244 18.71 -27.60 -29.03
N LEU A 245 17.58 -27.91 -28.39
CA LEU A 245 16.35 -27.11 -28.50
C LEU A 245 16.45 -25.77 -27.75
N VAL A 246 17.09 -25.73 -26.58
CA VAL A 246 17.16 -24.50 -25.73
C VAL A 246 18.30 -23.56 -26.10
N ILE A 247 19.22 -23.97 -26.96
CA ILE A 247 20.27 -23.09 -27.49
C ILE A 247 19.62 -22.07 -28.42
N LEU A 248 19.85 -20.79 -28.14
CA LEU A 248 19.41 -19.69 -29.01
C LEU A 248 20.42 -19.49 -30.15
N ALA A 249 19.92 -19.27 -31.36
CA ALA A 249 20.74 -18.93 -32.50
C ALA A 249 21.17 -17.45 -32.38
N ASP A 250 22.47 -17.19 -32.21
CA ASP A 250 23.02 -15.84 -31.98
C ASP A 250 23.75 -15.24 -33.20
N ALA A 251 23.63 -15.90 -34.35
CA ALA A 251 24.24 -15.50 -35.62
C ALA A 251 23.20 -15.44 -36.76
N VAL A 252 21.98 -14.98 -36.45
CA VAL A 252 20.93 -14.81 -37.45
C VAL A 252 21.27 -13.65 -38.39
N GLY A 253 21.13 -13.86 -39.70
CA GLY A 253 21.29 -12.79 -40.69
C GLY A 253 20.16 -11.78 -40.58
N LEU A 254 20.41 -10.65 -39.93
CA LEU A 254 19.43 -9.57 -39.81
C LEU A 254 19.20 -8.90 -41.18
N PRO A 255 17.98 -8.38 -41.46
CA PRO A 255 17.68 -7.65 -42.69
C PRO A 255 18.65 -6.49 -42.93
N GLU A 256 19.05 -6.25 -44.19
CA GLU A 256 20.01 -5.18 -44.56
C GLU A 256 19.51 -3.77 -44.18
N ASP A 257 18.21 -3.60 -44.01
CA ASP A 257 17.52 -2.36 -43.64
C ASP A 257 17.27 -2.21 -42.13
N ALA A 258 17.77 -3.13 -41.28
CA ALA A 258 17.53 -3.11 -39.84
C ALA A 258 18.04 -1.85 -39.10
N GLY A 259 18.87 -1.02 -39.74
CA GLY A 259 19.34 0.25 -39.21
C GLY A 259 20.19 0.11 -37.94
N ASP A 260 20.42 1.21 -37.22
CA ASP A 260 21.15 1.23 -35.93
C ASP A 260 20.21 1.07 -34.71
N PHE A 261 18.92 0.81 -34.97
CA PHE A 261 17.83 0.75 -34.00
C PHE A 261 17.59 2.05 -33.22
N HIS A 262 17.97 3.20 -33.77
CA HIS A 262 17.57 4.49 -33.23
C HIS A 262 16.05 4.66 -33.35
N LEU A 263 15.42 5.23 -32.32
CA LEU A 263 13.99 5.54 -32.37
C LEU A 263 13.66 6.47 -33.54
N GLY A 264 12.65 6.08 -34.31
CA GLY A 264 12.13 6.85 -35.44
C GLY A 264 11.18 7.96 -35.00
N ARG A 265 10.71 8.74 -35.98
CA ARG A 265 9.71 9.78 -35.75
C ARG A 265 8.31 9.16 -35.64
N LEU A 266 7.60 9.50 -34.58
CA LEU A 266 6.18 9.16 -34.39
C LEU A 266 5.33 9.68 -35.57
N ASN A 267 4.58 8.79 -36.22
CA ASN A 267 3.51 9.12 -37.15
C ASN A 267 2.18 9.22 -36.38
N ALA A 268 1.95 10.40 -35.82
CA ALA A 268 0.77 10.75 -35.04
C ALA A 268 -0.56 10.41 -35.71
N GLY A 269 -0.69 10.71 -37.02
CA GLY A 269 -1.92 10.49 -37.78
C GLY A 269 -2.22 9.00 -37.95
N ALA A 270 -1.23 8.22 -38.43
CA ALA A 270 -1.40 6.79 -38.61
C ALA A 270 -1.68 6.07 -37.27
N LEU A 271 -1.04 6.51 -36.18
CA LEU A 271 -1.26 5.93 -34.87
C LEU A 271 -2.67 6.26 -34.33
N ALA A 272 -3.15 7.49 -34.54
CA ALA A 272 -4.49 7.90 -34.15
C ALA A 272 -5.57 7.13 -34.94
N GLU A 273 -5.38 6.94 -36.24
CA GLU A 273 -6.28 6.15 -37.10
C GLU A 273 -6.43 4.70 -36.62
N LEU A 274 -5.38 4.12 -36.03
CA LEU A 274 -5.40 2.77 -35.47
C LEU A 274 -6.05 2.71 -34.08
N LEU A 275 -5.70 3.64 -33.19
CA LEU A 275 -6.06 3.55 -31.76
C LEU A 275 -7.44 4.15 -31.43
N LEU A 276 -7.89 5.18 -32.14
CA LEU A 276 -9.16 5.85 -31.86
C LEU A 276 -10.40 4.95 -32.11
N PRO A 277 -10.49 4.17 -33.21
CA PRO A 277 -11.59 3.23 -33.42
C PRO A 277 -11.67 2.15 -32.35
N LEU A 278 -10.54 1.81 -31.73
CA LEU A 278 -10.45 0.82 -30.65
C LEU A 278 -10.85 1.40 -29.27
N GLY A 279 -11.24 2.68 -29.22
CA GLY A 279 -11.60 3.38 -28.00
C GLY A 279 -10.41 3.78 -27.12
N MET A 280 -9.19 3.78 -27.66
CA MET A 280 -7.94 3.98 -26.89
C MET A 280 -7.51 5.44 -26.81
N ARG A 281 -8.46 6.35 -26.52
CA ARG A 281 -8.21 7.79 -26.40
C ARG A 281 -7.21 8.13 -25.31
N SER A 282 -7.38 7.54 -24.12
CA SER A 282 -6.45 7.74 -22.99
C SER A 282 -5.03 7.29 -23.34
N LEU A 283 -4.90 6.17 -24.07
CA LEU A 283 -3.60 5.66 -24.48
C LEU A 283 -2.94 6.61 -25.49
N LEU A 284 -3.69 7.14 -26.47
CA LEU A 284 -3.17 8.12 -27.42
C LEU A 284 -2.69 9.40 -26.70
N LYS A 285 -3.44 9.87 -25.69
CA LYS A 285 -3.01 10.98 -24.83
C LYS A 285 -1.70 10.67 -24.09
N ASP A 286 -1.61 9.49 -23.47
CA ASP A 286 -0.40 9.07 -22.74
C ASP A 286 0.81 8.99 -23.68
N ILE A 287 0.62 8.54 -24.92
CA ILE A 287 1.66 8.55 -25.97
C ILE A 287 2.09 9.99 -26.27
N GLY A 288 1.16 10.92 -26.41
CA GLY A 288 1.47 12.34 -26.64
C GLY A 288 2.29 12.95 -25.52
N VAL A 289 1.96 12.63 -24.26
CA VAL A 289 2.72 13.07 -23.07
C VAL A 289 4.14 12.49 -23.08
N VAL A 290 4.30 11.18 -23.33
CA VAL A 290 5.62 10.51 -23.29
C VAL A 290 6.52 10.94 -24.45
N THR A 291 5.93 11.21 -25.63
CA THR A 291 6.68 11.62 -26.82
C THR A 291 6.84 13.13 -26.96
N GLY A 292 6.19 13.92 -26.09
CA GLY A 292 6.18 15.38 -26.16
C GLY A 292 5.46 15.95 -27.39
N GLN A 293 4.57 15.17 -28.03
CA GLN A 293 3.79 15.59 -29.19
C GLN A 293 2.32 15.81 -28.82
N ASP A 294 1.73 16.90 -29.30
CA ASP A 294 0.30 17.16 -29.12
C ASP A 294 -0.52 16.35 -30.12
N LEU A 295 -1.19 15.30 -29.61
CA LEU A 295 -2.06 14.41 -30.37
C LEU A 295 -3.55 14.75 -30.21
N SER A 296 -3.89 15.80 -29.45
CA SER A 296 -5.28 16.16 -29.12
C SER A 296 -6.13 16.56 -30.34
N ASN A 297 -5.49 17.10 -31.38
CA ASN A 297 -6.14 17.52 -32.63
C ASN A 297 -6.80 16.35 -33.40
N PHE A 298 -6.28 15.13 -33.25
CA PHE A 298 -6.84 13.94 -33.91
C PHE A 298 -8.11 13.45 -33.21
N GLU A 299 -8.23 13.64 -31.89
CA GLU A 299 -9.43 13.27 -31.13
C GLU A 299 -10.63 14.16 -31.47
N GLN A 300 -10.38 15.46 -31.64
CA GLN A 300 -11.41 16.44 -32.01
C GLN A 300 -11.96 16.15 -33.41
N SER A 301 -11.08 15.84 -34.36
CA SER A 301 -11.44 15.49 -35.74
C SER A 301 -12.24 14.17 -35.80
N PHE A 302 -11.81 13.13 -35.07
CA PHE A 302 -12.53 11.84 -35.00
C PHE A 302 -13.92 11.96 -34.36
N SER A 303 -14.09 12.89 -33.41
CA SER A 303 -15.37 13.12 -32.71
C SER A 303 -16.39 13.89 -33.56
N GLN A 304 -15.94 14.69 -34.54
CA GLN A 304 -16.82 15.45 -35.44
C GLN A 304 -17.33 14.63 -36.64
N GLU A 305 -16.58 13.62 -37.09
CA GLU A 305 -16.92 12.83 -38.30
C GLU A 305 -17.71 11.52 -38.04
N GLY A 306 -18.16 11.27 -36.81
CA GLY A 306 -19.16 10.22 -36.55
C GLY A 306 -18.68 8.77 -36.75
N GLY A 307 -17.38 8.48 -36.56
CA GLY A 307 -16.88 7.10 -36.40
C GLY A 307 -16.97 6.18 -37.63
N GLN A 308 -17.14 6.73 -38.85
CA GLN A 308 -16.88 6.00 -40.10
C GLN A 308 -15.69 6.66 -40.80
N GLY A 309 -14.52 6.02 -40.78
CA GLY A 309 -13.28 6.61 -41.27
C GLY A 309 -13.25 6.77 -42.80
N VAL A 310 -12.71 7.91 -43.27
CA VAL A 310 -11.64 8.07 -44.28
C VAL A 310 -11.13 9.53 -44.17
N LEU A 311 -9.95 9.79 -43.58
CA LEU A 311 -9.23 11.06 -43.75
C LEU A 311 -8.36 11.00 -45.01
N GLY A 312 -9.00 11.13 -46.17
CA GLY A 312 -8.33 11.43 -47.42
C GLY A 312 -8.14 12.94 -47.55
N GLY A 313 -6.95 13.46 -47.25
CA GLY A 313 -6.68 14.90 -47.35
C GLY A 313 -5.22 15.32 -47.10
N SER A 314 -4.36 15.04 -48.07
CA SER A 314 -3.06 15.69 -48.40
C SER A 314 -2.34 16.55 -47.33
N VAL A 315 -1.19 16.07 -46.86
CA VAL A 315 -0.01 16.90 -46.54
C VAL A 315 1.16 16.37 -47.37
N GLN A 316 1.75 17.21 -48.22
CA GLN A 316 2.82 16.87 -49.16
C GLN A 316 4.23 16.85 -48.51
N GLY A 317 5.05 15.87 -48.91
CA GLY A 317 6.53 15.82 -48.88
C GLY A 317 7.15 15.00 -47.73
N ASP A 318 7.94 13.94 -47.91
CA ASP A 318 8.67 13.38 -49.06
C ASP A 318 8.92 11.85 -48.89
N GLY A 319 8.77 11.07 -49.97
CA GLY A 319 9.70 9.96 -50.34
C GLY A 319 9.46 8.48 -49.94
N ASN A 320 8.68 7.74 -50.76
CA ASN A 320 8.75 6.30 -51.12
C ASN A 320 8.11 5.20 -50.21
N PRO A 321 7.65 4.04 -50.77
CA PRO A 321 6.24 3.79 -51.13
C PRO A 321 5.49 2.77 -50.23
N SER A 322 4.14 2.80 -50.31
CA SER A 322 3.20 2.07 -49.43
C SER A 322 2.85 0.65 -49.87
N ALA A 323 2.83 -0.27 -48.89
CA ALA A 323 2.39 -1.66 -49.02
C ALA A 323 0.85 -1.80 -48.95
N THR A 324 0.14 -1.36 -49.98
CA THR A 324 -1.34 -1.45 -50.07
C THR A 324 -1.85 -2.32 -51.22
N GLU A 325 -1.06 -3.31 -51.67
CA GLU A 325 -1.46 -4.22 -52.77
C GLU A 325 -1.74 -5.67 -52.34
N VAL A 326 -1.90 -5.97 -51.05
CA VAL A 326 -2.03 -7.37 -50.61
C VAL A 326 -3.39 -7.60 -49.94
N PHE A 327 -4.33 -8.08 -50.78
CA PHE A 327 -5.64 -8.71 -50.50
C PHE A 327 -6.91 -7.84 -50.39
N ALA A 328 -7.51 -7.56 -51.54
CA ALA A 328 -8.96 -7.53 -51.69
C ALA A 328 -9.38 -8.43 -52.87
N GLN A 329 -9.82 -9.65 -52.60
CA GLN A 329 -10.70 -10.41 -53.49
C GLN A 329 -11.32 -11.62 -52.78
N ALA A 330 -12.60 -11.54 -52.42
CA ALA A 330 -13.60 -12.54 -52.77
C ALA A 330 -15.00 -12.20 -52.21
N LYS A 331 -15.89 -11.91 -53.17
CA LYS A 331 -17.31 -12.30 -53.26
C LYS A 331 -18.39 -11.51 -52.50
N ALA A 332 -19.12 -10.77 -53.32
CA ALA A 332 -20.55 -10.50 -53.22
C ALA A 332 -21.39 -11.78 -53.43
N ASP A 333 -22.60 -11.77 -52.87
CA ASP A 333 -23.83 -12.14 -53.57
C ASP A 333 -25.05 -11.49 -52.90
N HIS A 334 -25.88 -10.85 -53.73
CA HIS A 334 -27.21 -10.26 -53.47
C HIS A 334 -28.30 -11.34 -53.70
N PRO A 335 -29.65 -11.08 -53.63
CA PRO A 335 -30.42 -9.89 -53.22
C PRO A 335 -31.67 -10.22 -52.34
N GLY A 336 -32.42 -9.19 -51.89
CA GLY A 336 -33.89 -9.32 -51.91
C GLY A 336 -34.77 -8.55 -50.89
N VAL A 337 -35.38 -7.47 -51.39
CA VAL A 337 -36.80 -7.05 -51.21
C VAL A 337 -37.20 -6.10 -50.05
N SER A 338 -37.54 -4.87 -50.48
CA SER A 338 -38.58 -3.87 -50.11
C SER A 338 -39.65 -4.27 -49.07
N SER A 339 -40.38 -3.41 -48.35
CA SER A 339 -40.79 -1.99 -48.46
C SER A 339 -41.68 -1.63 -47.25
N ALA A 340 -41.79 -0.33 -46.99
CA ALA A 340 -42.98 0.39 -46.46
C ALA A 340 -43.21 0.49 -44.93
N ASP A 341 -42.87 1.69 -44.42
CA ASP A 341 -43.67 2.49 -43.47
C ASP A 341 -44.92 3.05 -44.22
N PRO A 342 -46.06 3.46 -43.61
CA PRO A 342 -46.13 4.49 -42.56
C PRO A 342 -47.26 4.36 -41.51
N GLY A 343 -47.14 5.09 -40.38
CA GLY A 343 -48.34 5.57 -39.68
C GLY A 343 -48.19 5.98 -38.22
N ASN A 344 -48.02 7.28 -37.98
CA ASN A 344 -48.43 7.96 -36.74
C ASN A 344 -49.53 8.97 -37.11
N PRO A 345 -50.50 9.30 -36.22
CA PRO A 345 -50.36 10.59 -35.56
C PRO A 345 -50.97 10.71 -34.13
N ALA A 346 -50.15 11.29 -33.25
CA ALA A 346 -50.38 12.49 -32.43
C ALA A 346 -51.59 12.65 -31.49
N LYS A 347 -51.29 13.14 -30.27
CA LYS A 347 -51.89 14.26 -29.47
C LYS A 347 -51.69 13.99 -27.95
N ASP A 348 -51.41 14.92 -27.03
CA ASP A 348 -51.49 16.37 -27.00
C ASP A 348 -50.70 16.95 -25.78
N THR A 349 -50.12 18.15 -25.99
CA THR A 349 -49.99 19.35 -25.12
C THR A 349 -49.38 19.35 -23.69
N LYS A 350 -48.27 20.11 -23.54
CA LYS A 350 -47.82 20.93 -22.39
C LYS A 350 -48.72 22.20 -22.21
N PRO A 351 -48.65 23.09 -21.17
CA PRO A 351 -47.45 23.54 -20.41
C PRO A 351 -47.63 24.03 -18.93
N SER A 352 -46.52 24.25 -18.20
CA SER A 352 -46.16 25.49 -17.43
C SER A 352 -45.21 25.23 -16.22
N GLU A 353 -44.14 26.02 -16.15
CA GLU A 353 -43.36 26.42 -14.95
C GLU A 353 -43.84 27.84 -14.52
N PRO A 354 -43.32 28.54 -13.48
CA PRO A 354 -42.44 28.19 -12.33
C PRO A 354 -42.97 28.72 -10.97
N GLU A 355 -42.23 28.49 -9.86
CA GLU A 355 -42.05 29.32 -8.63
C GLU A 355 -41.56 28.36 -7.51
N GLY A 356 -40.41 28.52 -6.85
CA GLY A 356 -39.93 29.67 -6.10
C GLY A 356 -39.95 29.30 -4.62
N GLY A 357 -38.79 28.95 -4.03
CA GLY A 357 -38.70 28.55 -2.62
C GLY A 357 -37.26 28.52 -2.11
N GLU A 358 -36.94 29.56 -1.34
CA GLU A 358 -35.66 29.86 -0.70
C GLU A 358 -35.18 28.74 0.23
N SER A 359 -33.90 28.34 0.13
CA SER A 359 -33.22 27.54 1.15
C SER A 359 -32.41 28.46 2.07
N SER A 360 -32.99 28.82 3.21
CA SER A 360 -32.31 29.55 4.28
C SER A 360 -31.31 28.67 5.02
N ALA A 361 -30.14 29.24 5.30
CA ALA A 361 -29.08 28.72 6.15
C ALA A 361 -29.60 28.18 7.50
N GLY A 362 -29.15 26.98 7.88
CA GLY A 362 -29.27 26.43 9.22
C GLY A 362 -27.88 26.08 9.75
N GLY A 363 -27.47 26.72 10.84
CA GLY A 363 -26.23 26.41 11.55
C GLY A 363 -26.28 25.04 12.25
N PRO A 364 -25.17 24.56 12.81
CA PRO A 364 -25.12 23.28 13.47
C PRO A 364 -25.79 23.36 14.84
N ASP A 365 -26.97 22.74 15.00
CA ASP A 365 -27.60 22.53 16.29
C ASP A 365 -26.75 21.59 17.18
N GLU A 366 -26.58 21.99 18.44
CA GLU A 366 -25.76 21.37 19.50
C GLU A 366 -26.29 20.00 20.04
N GLU A 367 -27.17 19.30 19.31
CA GLU A 367 -27.71 17.98 19.71
C GLU A 367 -27.60 16.90 18.62
N SER A 368 -26.46 16.86 17.92
CA SER A 368 -26.01 15.63 17.23
C SER A 368 -25.47 14.64 18.27
N ALA A 369 -26.37 14.11 19.10
CA ALA A 369 -26.07 13.03 20.02
C ALA A 369 -25.78 11.77 19.20
N TRP A 370 -24.58 11.20 19.40
CA TRP A 370 -24.18 9.88 18.90
C TRP A 370 -25.37 8.90 18.95
N ASN A 371 -25.76 8.37 17.79
CA ASN A 371 -26.87 7.42 17.71
C ASN A 371 -26.38 5.99 18.08
N PRO A 372 -26.79 5.43 19.24
CA PRO A 372 -26.45 4.06 19.64
C PRO A 372 -27.01 2.98 18.71
N ASP A 373 -28.02 3.32 17.91
CA ASP A 373 -28.79 2.39 17.08
C ASP A 373 -28.44 2.55 15.60
N TRP A 374 -27.15 2.66 15.25
CA TRP A 374 -26.74 2.64 13.84
C TRP A 374 -27.10 1.27 13.23
N ILE A 375 -27.97 1.29 12.23
CA ILE A 375 -28.39 0.10 11.47
C ILE A 375 -27.68 0.15 10.12
N ALA A 376 -27.09 -0.98 9.72
CA ALA A 376 -26.46 -1.10 8.41
C ALA A 376 -27.46 -0.71 7.30
N PRO A 377 -27.06 0.15 6.35
CA PRO A 377 -27.95 0.59 5.29
C PRO A 377 -28.33 -0.58 4.38
N ALA A 378 -29.48 -0.49 3.71
CA ALA A 378 -29.98 -1.55 2.83
C ALA A 378 -29.01 -1.89 1.68
N ASP A 379 -28.24 -0.90 1.22
CA ASP A 379 -27.12 -1.01 0.28
C ASP A 379 -26.01 -0.05 0.73
N VAL A 380 -24.74 -0.29 0.36
CA VAL A 380 -23.70 0.75 0.46
C VAL A 380 -23.93 1.71 -0.71
N PRO A 381 -24.40 2.95 -0.48
CA PRO A 381 -24.70 3.83 -1.60
C PRO A 381 -23.40 4.31 -2.26
N GLY A 382 -23.50 4.59 -3.57
CA GLY A 382 -22.55 5.35 -4.38
C GLY A 382 -21.06 5.23 -4.03
N GLY A 383 -20.33 4.38 -4.75
CA GLY A 383 -18.86 4.41 -4.73
C GLY A 383 -18.27 5.66 -5.39
N ILE A 384 -16.94 5.76 -5.36
CA ILE A 384 -16.18 6.71 -6.22
C ILE A 384 -16.59 6.57 -7.69
N ASP A 385 -17.00 5.37 -8.08
CA ASP A 385 -17.45 5.03 -9.43
C ASP A 385 -18.88 5.46 -9.76
N SER A 386 -19.59 6.09 -8.81
CA SER A 386 -20.94 6.58 -9.10
C SER A 386 -20.90 7.73 -10.12
N PRO A 387 -21.85 7.79 -11.08
CA PRO A 387 -21.85 8.81 -12.12
C PRO A 387 -21.84 10.25 -11.57
N GLU A 388 -22.55 10.48 -10.45
CA GLU A 388 -22.59 11.77 -9.75
C GLU A 388 -21.19 12.19 -9.25
N ILE A 389 -20.50 11.30 -8.53
CA ILE A 389 -19.16 11.57 -8.00
C ILE A 389 -18.13 11.72 -9.12
N GLN A 390 -18.19 10.86 -10.15
CA GLN A 390 -17.30 11.00 -11.30
C GLN A 390 -17.52 12.32 -12.06
N SER A 391 -18.78 12.77 -12.15
CA SER A 391 -19.09 14.07 -12.75
C SER A 391 -18.56 15.22 -11.91
N LEU A 392 -18.76 15.18 -10.60
CA LEU A 392 -18.25 16.19 -9.66
C LEU A 392 -16.71 16.24 -9.68
N ALA A 393 -16.04 15.10 -9.66
CA ALA A 393 -14.58 15.03 -9.73
C ALA A 393 -14.04 15.61 -11.03
N ARG A 394 -14.68 15.34 -12.18
CA ARG A 394 -14.32 15.95 -13.47
C ARG A 394 -14.55 17.46 -13.51
N ASP A 395 -15.66 17.95 -12.96
CA ASP A 395 -15.92 19.40 -12.85
C ASP A 395 -14.85 20.11 -12.01
N LEU A 396 -14.55 19.54 -10.83
CA LEU A 396 -13.53 20.09 -9.93
C LEU A 396 -12.13 20.02 -10.55
N ALA A 397 -11.80 18.95 -11.27
CA ALA A 397 -10.50 18.82 -11.95
C ALA A 397 -10.35 19.78 -13.14
N GLY A 398 -11.44 20.06 -13.87
CA GLY A 398 -11.44 20.89 -15.07
C GLY A 398 -11.43 22.41 -14.83
N ARG A 399 -11.46 22.86 -13.57
CA ARG A 399 -11.43 24.30 -13.23
C ARG A 399 -10.06 24.90 -13.48
N GLU A 400 -10.00 25.96 -14.27
CA GLU A 400 -8.79 26.75 -14.48
C GLU A 400 -8.32 27.38 -13.17
N SER A 401 -7.02 27.28 -12.91
CA SER A 401 -6.40 27.81 -11.69
C SER A 401 -5.88 29.24 -11.89
N SER A 402 -6.17 30.11 -10.93
CA SER A 402 -5.72 31.49 -10.84
C SER A 402 -5.31 31.77 -9.40
N TYR A 403 -4.01 32.03 -9.21
CA TYR A 403 -3.41 32.23 -7.89
C TYR A 403 -2.88 33.65 -7.73
N GLU A 404 -3.17 34.25 -6.58
CA GLU A 404 -2.78 35.63 -6.26
C GLU A 404 -1.74 35.69 -5.13
N LEU A 405 -0.62 36.37 -5.36
CA LEU A 405 0.33 36.72 -4.33
C LEU A 405 -0.11 38.04 -3.67
N LEU A 406 -0.45 38.02 -2.38
CA LEU A 406 -0.94 39.21 -1.66
C LEU A 406 0.21 39.93 -0.95
N THR A 407 0.52 41.15 -1.38
CA THR A 407 1.63 41.95 -0.82
C THR A 407 1.16 43.27 -0.21
N GLU A 408 -0.12 43.61 -0.33
CA GLU A 408 -0.73 44.80 0.26
C GLU A 408 -1.89 44.45 1.21
N LEU A 409 -2.04 45.21 2.32
CA LEU A 409 -3.09 44.96 3.32
C LEU A 409 -4.50 45.09 2.73
N SER A 410 -4.70 45.97 1.74
CA SER A 410 -5.96 46.11 1.02
C SER A 410 -6.36 44.86 0.22
N GLU A 411 -5.37 44.11 -0.29
CA GLU A 411 -5.62 42.85 -0.99
C GLU A 411 -6.04 41.77 0.00
N LEU A 412 -5.36 41.70 1.15
CA LEU A 412 -5.73 40.81 2.25
C LEU A 412 -7.14 41.11 2.77
N ASP A 413 -7.48 42.38 2.98
CA ASP A 413 -8.82 42.79 3.45
C ASP A 413 -9.91 42.39 2.44
N ARG A 414 -9.63 42.49 1.13
CA ARG A 414 -10.54 42.00 0.08
C ARG A 414 -10.71 40.49 0.15
N TRP A 415 -9.63 39.72 0.30
CA TRP A 415 -9.69 38.27 0.39
C TRP A 415 -10.41 37.80 1.64
N ILE A 416 -10.24 38.47 2.79
CA ILE A 416 -10.98 38.18 4.02
C ILE A 416 -12.49 38.32 3.80
N GLU A 417 -12.93 39.35 3.07
CA GLU A 417 -14.35 39.53 2.76
C GLU A 417 -14.87 38.40 1.85
N LEU A 418 -14.08 37.96 0.86
CA LEU A 418 -14.45 36.80 0.02
C LEU A 418 -14.56 35.52 0.84
N LEU A 419 -13.62 35.28 1.76
CA LEU A 419 -13.62 34.12 2.65
C LEU A 419 -14.84 34.15 3.59
N ARG A 420 -15.19 35.32 4.13
CA ARG A 420 -16.40 35.53 4.95
C ARG A 420 -17.68 35.25 4.17
N GLN A 421 -17.77 35.71 2.93
CA GLN A 421 -18.92 35.46 2.06
C GLN A 421 -19.06 33.97 1.70
N ALA A 422 -17.94 33.27 1.51
CA ALA A 422 -17.94 31.85 1.21
C ALA A 422 -18.35 30.98 2.41
N GLY A 423 -17.99 31.39 3.64
CA GLY A 423 -18.29 30.68 4.89
C GLY A 423 -17.54 29.37 5.11
N GLU A 424 -17.06 28.73 4.04
CA GLU A 424 -16.24 27.51 4.06
C GLU A 424 -15.07 27.71 3.09
N PHE A 425 -13.83 27.59 3.58
CA PHE A 425 -12.64 27.80 2.75
C PHE A 425 -11.48 26.91 3.18
N ALA A 426 -10.59 26.62 2.24
CA ALA A 426 -9.35 25.93 2.53
C ALA A 426 -8.28 26.90 3.05
N PHE A 427 -7.46 26.37 3.94
CA PHE A 427 -6.38 27.06 4.63
C PHE A 427 -5.18 26.12 4.72
N ASP A 428 -3.99 26.67 4.46
CA ASP A 428 -2.72 25.99 4.66
C ASP A 428 -1.65 26.99 5.16
N CYS A 429 -0.67 26.46 5.91
CA CYS A 429 0.38 27.24 6.52
C CYS A 429 1.77 26.72 6.10
N GLU A 430 2.53 27.59 5.43
CA GLU A 430 3.93 27.35 5.14
C GLU A 430 4.78 27.71 6.35
N THR A 431 5.80 26.91 6.65
CA THR A 431 6.54 27.03 7.92
C THR A 431 8.04 26.77 7.79
N THR A 432 8.79 27.14 8.84
CA THR A 432 10.25 27.00 8.90
C THR A 432 10.77 25.55 8.95
N GLY A 433 9.90 24.56 9.19
CA GLY A 433 10.31 23.15 9.24
C GLY A 433 9.13 22.21 9.51
N LEU A 434 9.38 20.90 9.59
CA LEU A 434 8.33 19.87 9.75
C LEU A 434 7.91 19.60 11.21
N ASP A 435 8.66 20.10 12.19
CA ASP A 435 8.28 19.97 13.60
C ASP A 435 7.34 21.10 14.01
N SER A 436 6.04 20.81 13.97
CA SER A 436 4.95 21.72 14.36
C SER A 436 5.07 22.36 15.74
N LEU A 437 5.88 21.80 16.66
CA LEU A 437 6.06 22.35 18.00
C LEU A 437 7.11 23.48 18.04
N GLN A 438 7.98 23.56 17.03
CA GLN A 438 9.02 24.58 16.88
C GLN A 438 8.77 25.50 15.70
N ALA A 439 8.16 24.96 14.64
CA ALA A 439 7.92 25.63 13.38
C ALA A 439 7.22 26.99 13.56
N GLU A 440 7.69 27.98 12.82
CA GLU A 440 7.12 29.33 12.77
C GLU A 440 6.47 29.56 11.39
N PRO A 441 5.34 30.30 11.31
CA PRO A 441 4.71 30.61 10.04
C PRO A 441 5.61 31.47 9.14
N LEU A 442 5.75 31.06 7.89
CA LEU A 442 6.41 31.82 6.81
C LEU A 442 5.39 32.46 5.86
N GLY A 443 4.18 31.91 5.80
CA GLY A 443 3.09 32.44 5.02
C GLY A 443 1.83 31.58 5.14
N PHE A 444 0.75 32.07 4.57
CA PHE A 444 -0.56 31.42 4.61
C PHE A 444 -1.20 31.42 3.25
N SER A 445 -1.86 30.33 2.89
CA SER A 445 -2.66 30.26 1.67
C SER A 445 -4.13 30.00 1.97
N PHE A 446 -4.99 30.49 1.08
CA PHE A 446 -6.43 30.35 1.19
C PHE A 446 -7.05 30.03 -0.15
N SER A 447 -8.13 29.25 -0.14
CA SER A 447 -9.01 29.07 -1.30
C SER A 447 -10.47 29.09 -0.88
N HIS A 448 -11.26 29.98 -1.47
CA HIS A 448 -12.72 30.06 -1.23
C HIS A 448 -13.54 29.44 -2.36
N GLU A 449 -12.94 29.25 -3.54
CA GLU A 449 -13.57 28.72 -4.75
C GLU A 449 -12.58 27.82 -5.50
N PRO A 450 -12.97 26.62 -5.99
CA PRO A 450 -12.09 25.77 -6.79
C PRO A 450 -11.49 26.51 -7.98
N GLY A 451 -10.16 26.48 -8.10
CA GLY A 451 -9.39 27.22 -9.09
C GLY A 451 -9.01 28.65 -8.68
N LYS A 452 -9.43 29.14 -7.50
CA LYS A 452 -9.04 30.46 -7.00
C LYS A 452 -8.42 30.35 -5.63
N ALA A 453 -7.17 30.76 -5.52
CA ALA A 453 -6.45 30.75 -4.27
C ALA A 453 -5.50 31.95 -4.16
N CYS A 454 -5.05 32.24 -2.95
CA CYS A 454 -4.04 33.25 -2.70
C CYS A 454 -2.96 32.75 -1.76
N TYR A 455 -1.81 33.41 -1.78
CA TYR A 455 -0.74 33.24 -0.82
C TYR A 455 -0.34 34.58 -0.20
N ILE A 456 -0.16 34.59 1.12
CA ILE A 456 0.21 35.73 1.95
C ILE A 456 1.58 35.43 2.56
N PRO A 457 2.68 36.00 2.03
CA PRO A 457 4.01 35.82 2.61
C PRO A 457 4.21 36.71 3.84
N LEU A 458 4.78 36.13 4.89
CA LEU A 458 5.34 36.84 6.05
C LEU A 458 6.85 37.05 5.91
N GLU A 459 7.52 36.14 5.22
CA GLU A 459 8.96 36.15 4.97
C GLU A 459 9.26 35.67 3.54
N GLY A 460 10.38 36.13 2.97
CA GLY A 460 10.88 35.67 1.69
C GLY A 460 12.24 36.28 1.36
N PRO A 461 12.97 35.74 0.36
CA PRO A 461 14.34 36.16 0.08
C PRO A 461 14.39 37.58 -0.53
N GLN A 462 13.41 37.94 -1.36
CA GLN A 462 13.28 39.22 -2.05
C GLN A 462 11.80 39.50 -2.35
N GLY A 463 11.36 40.76 -2.20
CA GLY A 463 9.98 41.21 -2.48
C GLY A 463 9.32 41.89 -1.29
N THR A 464 8.11 42.43 -1.49
CA THR A 464 7.31 43.03 -0.42
C THR A 464 6.53 41.94 0.31
N VAL A 465 6.60 41.92 1.63
CA VAL A 465 5.84 41.01 2.51
C VAL A 465 4.95 41.82 3.46
N LEU A 466 3.87 41.21 3.94
CA LEU A 466 2.97 41.87 4.88
C LEU A 466 3.53 41.84 6.31
N PRO A 467 3.29 42.89 7.13
CA PRO A 467 3.72 42.88 8.52
C PRO A 467 3.04 41.74 9.32
N PRO A 468 3.79 40.84 9.98
CA PRO A 468 3.22 39.67 10.64
C PRO A 468 2.12 39.98 11.66
N GLU A 469 2.24 41.04 12.45
CA GLU A 469 1.23 41.43 13.44
C GLU A 469 -0.09 41.90 12.80
N GLU A 470 -0.02 42.59 11.66
CA GLU A 470 -1.20 43.04 10.92
C GLU A 470 -1.94 41.86 10.27
N VAL A 471 -1.19 40.88 9.75
CA VAL A 471 -1.74 39.62 9.22
C VAL A 471 -2.35 38.82 10.37
N ARG A 472 -1.64 38.67 11.48
CA ARG A 472 -2.09 37.92 12.66
C ARG A 472 -3.40 38.45 13.21
N SER A 473 -3.54 39.77 13.39
CA SER A 473 -4.75 40.41 13.90
C SER A 473 -5.98 40.09 13.02
N ARG A 474 -5.79 40.18 11.70
CA ARG A 474 -6.83 39.89 10.69
C ARG A 474 -7.20 38.41 10.63
N LEU A 475 -6.20 37.54 10.53
CA LEU A 475 -6.42 36.10 10.49
C LEU A 475 -7.03 35.59 11.79
N LYS A 476 -6.65 36.13 12.95
CA LYS A 476 -7.30 35.81 14.22
C LYS A 476 -8.79 36.12 14.17
N THR A 477 -9.16 37.29 13.67
CA THR A 477 -10.56 37.70 13.55
C THR A 477 -11.35 36.83 12.56
N LEU A 478 -10.71 36.32 11.51
CA LEU A 478 -11.34 35.43 10.52
C LEU A 478 -11.43 33.98 11.01
N LEU A 479 -10.32 33.42 11.48
CA LEU A 479 -10.19 32.00 11.81
C LEU A 479 -10.85 31.64 13.14
N GLU A 480 -10.90 32.55 14.11
CA GLU A 480 -11.61 32.32 15.39
C GLU A 480 -13.13 32.57 15.29
N ASP A 481 -13.64 32.98 14.12
CA ASP A 481 -15.07 33.19 13.89
C ASP A 481 -15.79 31.83 13.75
N PRO A 482 -16.71 31.47 14.66
CA PRO A 482 -17.39 30.18 14.63
C PRO A 482 -18.33 29.99 13.43
N ALA A 483 -18.64 31.07 12.68
CA ALA A 483 -19.39 30.96 11.43
C ALA A 483 -18.52 30.42 10.27
N MET A 484 -17.20 30.48 10.39
CA MET A 484 -16.25 30.10 9.35
C MET A 484 -15.79 28.65 9.51
N ARG A 485 -15.99 27.83 8.47
CA ARG A 485 -15.43 26.48 8.41
C ARG A 485 -14.08 26.49 7.74
N ILE A 486 -13.06 26.08 8.50
CA ILE A 486 -11.68 25.99 8.01
C ILE A 486 -11.42 24.57 7.50
N VAL A 487 -10.98 24.45 6.25
CA VAL A 487 -10.68 23.17 5.61
C VAL A 487 -9.17 23.05 5.44
N GLY A 488 -8.59 21.92 5.81
CA GLY A 488 -7.15 21.70 5.67
C GLY A 488 -6.84 20.25 5.36
N GLN A 489 -5.63 20.02 4.85
CA GLN A 489 -5.07 18.69 4.68
C GLN A 489 -4.08 18.46 5.82
N ASN A 490 -4.32 17.46 6.68
CA ASN A 490 -3.53 17.29 7.91
C ASN A 490 -3.55 18.54 8.82
N ILE A 491 -4.74 19.14 8.97
CA ILE A 491 -4.95 20.42 9.66
C ILE A 491 -4.47 20.42 11.12
N LYS A 492 -4.30 19.23 11.72
CA LYS A 492 -3.70 19.07 13.05
C LYS A 492 -2.30 19.67 13.14
N TYR A 493 -1.54 19.67 12.04
CA TYR A 493 -0.24 20.34 11.95
C TYR A 493 -0.42 21.85 12.15
N ASP A 494 -1.25 22.47 11.31
CA ASP A 494 -1.55 23.90 11.30
C ASP A 494 -2.13 24.37 12.62
N MET A 495 -2.99 23.57 13.24
CA MET A 495 -3.55 23.86 14.56
C MET A 495 -2.48 24.06 15.62
N LYS A 496 -1.40 23.27 15.62
CA LYS A 496 -0.32 23.40 16.61
C LYS A 496 0.53 24.64 16.35
N VAL A 497 0.84 24.91 15.08
CA VAL A 497 1.59 26.09 14.68
C VAL A 497 0.81 27.37 15.02
N LEU A 498 -0.48 27.41 14.67
CA LEU A 498 -1.35 28.56 14.94
C LEU A 498 -1.67 28.76 16.42
N ASP A 499 -1.77 27.70 17.23
CA ASP A 499 -1.96 27.84 18.69
C ASP A 499 -0.77 28.58 19.33
N ARG A 500 0.47 28.25 18.92
CA ARG A 500 1.68 29.01 19.31
C ARG A 500 1.66 30.43 18.78
N TRP A 501 1.09 30.63 17.60
CA TRP A 501 0.84 31.95 17.02
C TRP A 501 -0.40 32.65 17.62
N GLY A 502 -1.04 32.08 18.65
CA GLY A 502 -2.14 32.68 19.41
C GLY A 502 -3.48 32.74 18.66
N ILE A 503 -3.71 31.85 17.70
CA ILE A 503 -4.95 31.70 16.95
C ILE A 503 -5.52 30.30 17.17
N ARG A 504 -6.80 30.20 17.51
CA ARG A 504 -7.51 28.92 17.68
C ARG A 504 -8.81 28.92 16.91
N PHE A 505 -8.97 27.96 16.01
CA PHE A 505 -10.11 27.94 15.10
C PHE A 505 -10.99 26.70 15.26
N THR A 506 -12.27 26.90 15.04
CA THR A 506 -13.33 25.90 14.97
C THR A 506 -14.56 26.57 14.35
N PRO A 507 -15.37 25.89 13.50
CA PRO A 507 -15.27 24.50 13.06
C PRO A 507 -14.20 24.25 11.99
N TYR A 508 -13.74 23.01 11.89
CA TYR A 508 -12.70 22.59 10.93
C TYR A 508 -13.04 21.26 10.23
N PHE A 509 -12.41 21.01 9.08
CA PHE A 509 -12.51 19.78 8.30
C PHE A 509 -11.13 19.34 7.84
N ASP A 510 -10.78 18.06 8.04
CA ASP A 510 -9.52 17.49 7.57
C ASP A 510 -9.74 16.51 6.40
N THR A 511 -9.22 16.83 5.22
CA THR A 511 -9.36 16.00 4.00
C THR A 511 -8.61 14.68 4.10
N MET A 512 -7.50 14.61 4.84
CA MET A 512 -6.74 13.38 5.08
C MET A 512 -7.56 12.40 5.92
N VAL A 513 -8.19 12.90 6.98
CA VAL A 513 -9.04 12.07 7.85
C VAL A 513 -10.31 11.66 7.10
N ALA A 514 -10.89 12.54 6.28
CA ALA A 514 -12.06 12.21 5.47
C ALA A 514 -11.75 11.09 4.47
N ALA A 515 -10.62 11.19 3.76
CA ALA A 515 -10.16 10.15 2.84
C ALA A 515 -9.98 8.80 3.54
N TRP A 516 -9.41 8.80 4.74
CA TRP A 516 -9.24 7.58 5.53
C TRP A 516 -10.57 6.98 6.03
N VAL A 517 -11.53 7.81 6.45
CA VAL A 517 -12.87 7.33 6.81
C VAL A 517 -13.57 6.68 5.61
N LEU A 518 -13.36 7.23 4.41
CA LEU A 518 -13.93 6.71 3.15
C LEU A 518 -13.25 5.43 2.65
N GLU A 519 -11.94 5.26 2.86
CA GLU A 519 -11.16 4.10 2.41
C GLU A 519 -10.04 3.73 3.39
N SER A 520 -10.43 3.17 4.53
CA SER A 520 -9.51 2.82 5.63
C SER A 520 -8.53 1.69 5.30
N ALA A 521 -8.75 0.94 4.21
CA ALA A 521 -7.83 -0.09 3.75
C ALA A 521 -6.62 0.48 2.97
N SER A 522 -6.68 1.74 2.53
CA SER A 522 -5.55 2.43 1.91
C SER A 522 -4.48 2.78 2.95
N ASN A 523 -3.26 3.04 2.48
CA ASN A 523 -2.15 3.57 3.27
C ASN A 523 -1.61 4.89 2.71
N ARG A 524 -2.30 5.50 1.74
CA ARG A 524 -1.90 6.74 1.07
C ARG A 524 -2.99 7.78 1.22
N PHE A 525 -2.71 8.80 2.02
CA PHE A 525 -3.64 9.90 2.32
C PHE A 525 -2.98 11.27 2.24
N ASN A 526 -1.74 11.38 1.74
CA ASN A 526 -1.15 12.67 1.44
C ASN A 526 -1.88 13.34 0.26
N MET A 527 -1.77 14.65 0.16
CA MET A 527 -2.53 15.42 -0.82
C MET A 527 -2.23 14.99 -2.26
N ASP A 528 -0.94 14.76 -2.58
CA ASP A 528 -0.47 14.39 -3.91
C ASP A 528 -1.12 13.10 -4.41
N ASP A 529 -1.08 12.04 -3.59
CA ASP A 529 -1.70 10.76 -3.89
C ASP A 529 -3.22 10.90 -4.06
N LEU A 530 -3.87 11.75 -3.23
CA LEU A 530 -5.31 11.98 -3.32
C LEU A 530 -5.68 12.79 -4.58
N ALA A 531 -4.94 13.85 -4.92
CA ALA A 531 -5.15 14.64 -6.13
C ALA A 531 -4.97 13.77 -7.39
N GLN A 532 -3.92 12.95 -7.41
CA GLN A 532 -3.66 12.01 -8.49
C GLN A 532 -4.74 10.95 -8.60
N GLN A 533 -5.22 10.41 -7.47
CA GLN A 533 -6.25 9.37 -7.44
C GLN A 533 -7.62 9.88 -7.89
N TYR A 534 -8.05 11.03 -7.39
CA TYR A 534 -9.42 11.51 -7.57
C TYR A 534 -9.59 12.46 -8.76
N PHE A 535 -8.54 13.21 -9.13
CA PHE A 535 -8.59 14.19 -10.21
C PHE A 535 -7.67 13.85 -11.38
N GLY A 536 -6.76 12.88 -11.23
CA GLY A 536 -5.70 12.66 -12.21
C GLY A 536 -4.72 13.82 -12.28
N TYR A 537 -4.66 14.63 -11.22
CA TYR A 537 -3.89 15.88 -11.14
C TYR A 537 -2.57 15.62 -10.42
N THR A 538 -1.47 16.08 -11.00
CA THR A 538 -0.13 16.03 -10.39
C THR A 538 0.14 17.38 -9.73
N THR A 539 0.23 17.38 -8.40
CA THR A 539 0.61 18.55 -7.60
C THR A 539 2.10 18.87 -7.75
N ILE A 540 2.46 20.10 -7.44
CA ILE A 540 3.84 20.57 -7.39
C ILE A 540 4.48 19.97 -6.14
N HIS A 541 5.44 19.07 -6.31
CA HIS A 541 6.20 18.57 -5.17
C HIS A 541 7.24 19.60 -4.72
N TYR A 542 7.46 19.71 -3.40
CA TYR A 542 8.44 20.65 -2.83
C TYR A 542 9.86 20.50 -3.44
N LYS A 543 10.26 19.27 -3.75
CA LYS A 543 11.55 19.02 -4.43
C LYS A 543 11.60 19.64 -5.83
N ASP A 544 10.51 19.57 -6.57
CA ASP A 544 10.43 20.07 -7.95
C ASP A 544 10.36 21.60 -7.94
N LEU A 545 9.70 22.20 -6.95
CA LEU A 545 9.75 23.64 -6.65
C LEU A 545 11.18 24.12 -6.41
N LEU A 546 11.95 23.42 -5.57
CA LEU A 546 13.34 23.78 -5.30
C LEU A 546 14.21 23.66 -6.56
N GLU A 547 13.98 22.61 -7.37
CA GLU A 547 14.69 22.41 -8.63
C GLU A 547 14.36 23.51 -9.66
N SER A 548 13.09 23.88 -9.81
CA SER A 548 12.67 24.99 -10.69
C SER A 548 13.22 26.34 -10.22
N ALA A 549 13.38 26.52 -8.91
CA ALA A 549 14.00 27.71 -8.33
C ALA A 549 15.54 27.72 -8.42
N GLY A 550 16.18 26.63 -8.87
CA GLY A 550 17.63 26.49 -8.88
C GLY A 550 18.25 26.38 -7.48
N LEU A 551 17.46 25.92 -6.50
CA LEU A 551 17.83 25.78 -5.09
C LEU A 551 18.24 24.33 -4.77
N LYS A 552 18.94 24.14 -3.65
CA LYS A 552 19.34 22.80 -3.19
C LYS A 552 18.16 22.12 -2.50
N LYS A 553 18.18 20.78 -2.45
CA LYS A 553 17.09 19.96 -1.88
C LYS A 553 16.81 20.21 -0.40
N ASP A 554 17.78 20.74 0.34
CA ASP A 554 17.74 21.07 1.76
C ASP A 554 17.51 22.56 2.03
N THR A 555 17.25 23.35 0.99
CA THR A 555 16.96 24.78 1.13
C THR A 555 15.61 24.97 1.85
N PRO A 556 15.55 25.82 2.89
CA PRO A 556 14.31 26.11 3.60
C PRO A 556 13.34 26.95 2.75
N PHE A 557 12.04 26.82 3.02
CA PHE A 557 10.98 27.50 2.28
C PHE A 557 11.13 29.03 2.26
N SER A 558 11.70 29.63 3.31
CA SER A 558 11.97 31.07 3.41
C SER A 558 12.94 31.62 2.36
N GLN A 559 13.67 30.75 1.66
CA GLN A 559 14.57 31.12 0.57
C GLN A 559 13.97 30.92 -0.83
N VAL A 560 12.74 30.43 -0.92
CA VAL A 560 12.04 30.25 -2.20
C VAL A 560 11.54 31.61 -2.72
N PRO A 561 11.75 31.95 -4.01
CA PRO A 561 11.19 33.16 -4.61
C PRO A 561 9.66 33.25 -4.42
N LEU A 562 9.15 34.45 -4.10
CA LEU A 562 7.76 34.63 -3.69
C LEU A 562 6.72 34.23 -4.74
N ASP A 563 7.04 34.38 -6.03
CA ASP A 563 6.19 33.97 -7.15
C ASP A 563 6.02 32.44 -7.22
N GLN A 564 7.12 31.70 -7.01
CA GLN A 564 7.11 30.24 -6.99
C GLN A 564 6.49 29.72 -5.69
N ALA A 565 6.83 30.32 -4.54
CA ALA A 565 6.20 30.03 -3.26
C ALA A 565 4.69 30.25 -3.29
N SER A 566 4.24 31.34 -3.93
CA SER A 566 2.81 31.62 -4.12
C SER A 566 2.11 30.55 -4.92
N THR A 567 2.74 30.05 -5.98
CA THR A 567 2.11 29.04 -6.85
C THR A 567 1.96 27.72 -6.11
N TYR A 568 3.01 27.30 -5.40
CA TYR A 568 3.02 26.08 -4.59
C TYR A 568 1.97 26.16 -3.46
N ALA A 569 2.07 27.16 -2.58
CA ALA A 569 1.20 27.24 -1.40
C ALA A 569 -0.28 27.47 -1.77
N ALA A 570 -0.55 28.26 -2.82
CA ALA A 570 -1.92 28.47 -3.28
C ALA A 570 -2.52 27.23 -3.95
N GLU A 571 -1.71 26.41 -4.64
CA GLU A 571 -2.15 25.12 -5.16
C GLU A 571 -2.59 24.18 -4.03
N ASP A 572 -1.81 24.09 -2.94
CA ASP A 572 -2.15 23.24 -1.80
C ASP A 572 -3.52 23.60 -1.20
N ALA A 573 -3.82 24.90 -1.05
CA ALA A 573 -5.13 25.36 -0.61
C ALA A 573 -6.25 25.05 -1.62
N ASP A 574 -6.03 25.27 -2.93
CA ASP A 574 -7.03 24.98 -3.97
C ASP A 574 -7.35 23.48 -4.05
N ILE A 575 -6.33 22.62 -4.15
CA ILE A 575 -6.49 21.17 -4.23
C ILE A 575 -7.16 20.64 -2.97
N THR A 576 -6.80 21.15 -1.79
CA THR A 576 -7.48 20.83 -0.54
C THR A 576 -8.96 21.20 -0.59
N LEU A 577 -9.32 22.37 -1.11
CA LEU A 577 -10.74 22.76 -1.27
C LEU A 577 -11.47 21.84 -2.25
N ARG A 578 -10.85 21.47 -3.38
CA ARG A 578 -11.43 20.54 -4.36
C ARG A 578 -11.68 19.17 -3.72
N LEU A 579 -10.69 18.63 -3.00
CA LEU A 579 -10.83 17.37 -2.25
C LEU A 579 -11.95 17.46 -1.22
N PHE A 580 -12.07 18.57 -0.49
CA PHE A 580 -13.16 18.79 0.45
C PHE A 580 -14.54 18.74 -0.19
N ARG A 581 -14.75 19.44 -1.31
CA ARG A 581 -16.05 19.40 -2.01
C ARG A 581 -16.44 17.98 -2.40
N LEU A 582 -15.47 17.19 -2.87
CA LEU A 582 -15.66 15.79 -3.22
C LEU A 582 -15.93 14.90 -1.99
N PHE A 583 -15.10 15.00 -0.96
CA PHE A 583 -15.17 14.14 0.23
C PHE A 583 -16.37 14.44 1.10
N LYS A 584 -16.78 15.70 1.24
CA LYS A 584 -18.03 16.06 1.90
C LYS A 584 -19.21 15.33 1.25
N ARG A 585 -19.29 15.34 -0.08
CA ARG A 585 -20.35 14.64 -0.81
C ARG A 585 -20.26 13.12 -0.68
N LEU A 586 -19.06 12.55 -0.73
CA LEU A 586 -18.84 11.12 -0.56
C LEU A 586 -19.20 10.64 0.86
N LEU A 587 -18.90 11.43 1.90
CA LEU A 587 -19.26 11.11 3.28
C LEU A 587 -20.78 11.07 3.46
N GLU A 588 -21.50 12.05 2.90
CA GLU A 588 -22.97 12.09 2.89
C GLU A 588 -23.56 10.88 2.15
N LEU A 589 -23.10 10.62 0.92
CA LEU A 589 -23.60 9.50 0.12
C LEU A 589 -23.36 8.15 0.80
N ARG A 590 -22.26 8.00 1.54
CA ARG A 590 -21.95 6.75 2.25
C ARG A 590 -22.49 6.71 3.68
N HIS A 591 -23.21 7.74 4.13
CA HIS A 591 -23.70 7.87 5.51
C HIS A 591 -22.58 7.75 6.57
N LEU A 592 -21.40 8.29 6.25
CA LEU A 592 -20.22 8.32 7.13
C LEU A 592 -19.97 9.71 7.73
N ASP A 593 -20.76 10.70 7.33
CA ASP A 593 -20.75 12.07 7.85
C ASP A 593 -20.98 12.11 9.37
N HIS A 594 -21.96 11.36 9.89
CA HIS A 594 -22.20 11.29 11.34
C HIS A 594 -20.93 10.82 12.08
N LEU A 595 -20.31 9.71 11.65
CA LEU A 595 -19.08 9.20 12.28
C LEU A 595 -17.94 10.23 12.17
N PHE A 596 -17.78 10.84 11.00
CA PHE A 596 -16.72 11.81 10.75
C PHE A 596 -16.84 13.04 11.65
N PHE A 597 -18.03 13.67 11.71
CA PHE A 597 -18.25 14.90 12.48
C PHE A 597 -18.48 14.67 13.98
N SER A 598 -19.02 13.52 14.40
CA SER A 598 -19.27 13.25 15.83
C SER A 598 -18.09 12.58 16.55
N LEU A 599 -17.23 11.86 15.81
CA LEU A 599 -16.13 11.09 16.41
C LEU A 599 -14.75 11.58 15.96
N GLU A 600 -14.48 11.64 14.66
CA GLU A 600 -13.10 11.87 14.18
C GLU A 600 -12.67 13.34 14.26
N MET A 601 -13.50 14.28 13.84
CA MET A 601 -13.17 15.72 13.90
C MET A 601 -13.07 16.26 15.33
N PRO A 602 -13.96 15.89 16.28
CA PRO A 602 -13.82 16.33 17.67
C PRO A 602 -12.58 15.76 18.38
N LEU A 603 -12.05 14.63 17.89
CA LEU A 603 -10.86 13.98 18.45
C LEU A 603 -9.56 14.70 18.06
N LEU A 604 -9.51 15.24 16.84
CA LEU A 604 -8.33 15.92 16.28
C LEU A 604 -7.71 16.99 17.20
N PRO A 605 -8.47 17.91 17.84
CA PRO A 605 -7.91 18.89 18.78
C PRO A 605 -7.46 18.27 20.11
N ILE A 606 -8.06 17.14 20.53
CA ILE A 606 -7.60 16.41 21.72
C ILE A 606 -6.23 15.82 21.42
N LEU A 607 -6.07 15.18 20.27
CA LEU A 607 -4.78 14.66 19.83
C LEU A 607 -3.75 15.77 19.70
N SER A 608 -4.08 16.89 19.05
CA SER A 608 -3.20 18.07 18.98
C SER A 608 -2.71 18.50 20.37
N ARG A 609 -3.61 18.63 21.36
CA ARG A 609 -3.23 18.98 22.74
C ARG A 609 -2.36 17.90 23.39
N MET A 610 -2.67 16.63 23.24
CA MET A 610 -1.86 15.53 23.77
C MET A 610 -0.42 15.59 23.22
N GLU A 611 -0.27 15.86 21.91
CA GLU A 611 1.05 16.04 21.29
C GLU A 611 1.78 17.25 21.87
N GLN A 612 1.11 18.39 22.06
CA GLN A 612 1.72 19.59 22.64
C GLN A 612 2.10 19.42 24.12
N GLU A 613 1.32 18.68 24.91
CA GLU A 613 1.61 18.42 26.32
C GLU A 613 2.82 17.50 26.50
N GLY A 614 2.92 16.44 25.69
CA GLY A 614 4.00 15.45 25.75
C GLY A 614 4.10 14.71 27.10
N ILE A 615 5.15 13.90 27.26
CA ILE A 615 5.44 13.12 28.47
C ILE A 615 6.86 13.38 28.98
N GLY A 616 7.02 13.46 30.30
CA GLY A 616 8.33 13.67 30.94
C GLY A 616 9.19 12.42 30.97
N LEU A 617 10.51 12.60 30.98
CA LEU A 617 11.49 11.51 31.01
C LEU A 617 12.61 11.79 32.03
N ASP A 618 12.91 10.80 32.87
CA ASP A 618 14.09 10.77 33.73
C ASP A 618 15.30 10.27 32.93
N VAL A 619 16.04 11.23 32.37
CA VAL A 619 17.23 10.96 31.55
C VAL A 619 18.31 10.22 32.33
N GLN A 620 18.50 10.54 33.61
CA GLN A 620 19.55 9.92 34.42
C GLN A 620 19.20 8.45 34.68
N ALA A 621 17.93 8.13 34.96
CA ALA A 621 17.48 6.76 35.12
C ALA A 621 17.73 5.93 33.85
N LEU A 622 17.42 6.46 32.66
CA LEU A 622 17.71 5.76 31.40
C LEU A 622 19.21 5.64 31.11
N GLN A 623 20.02 6.64 31.43
CA GLN A 623 21.48 6.56 31.24
C GLN A 623 22.09 5.48 32.13
N ASN A 624 21.67 5.38 33.39
CA ASN A 624 22.09 4.32 34.30
C ASN A 624 21.66 2.95 33.77
N PHE A 625 20.43 2.85 33.26
CA PHE A 625 19.92 1.62 32.67
C PHE A 625 20.64 1.25 31.36
N SER A 626 21.05 2.24 30.56
CA SER A 626 21.85 2.06 29.35
C SER A 626 23.21 1.41 29.68
N GLN A 627 23.85 1.82 30.78
CA GLN A 627 25.08 1.23 31.28
C GLN A 627 24.85 -0.20 31.79
N GLU A 628 23.77 -0.44 32.55
CA GLU A 628 23.39 -1.78 33.01
C GLU A 628 23.19 -2.75 31.84
N LEU A 629 22.45 -2.33 30.81
CA LEU A 629 22.23 -3.12 29.60
C LEU A 629 23.53 -3.34 28.82
N GLY A 630 24.42 -2.34 28.76
CA GLY A 630 25.73 -2.47 28.13
C GLY A 630 26.56 -3.59 28.77
N ASN A 631 26.69 -3.58 30.10
CA ASN A 631 27.42 -4.61 30.84
C ASN A 631 26.79 -6.01 30.62
N ARG A 632 25.47 -6.12 30.67
CA ARG A 632 24.78 -7.41 30.44
C ARG A 632 24.93 -7.91 29.00
N LEU A 633 24.98 -7.01 28.02
CA LEU A 633 25.24 -7.38 26.63
C LEU A 633 26.67 -7.89 26.46
N GLU A 634 27.65 -7.28 27.13
CA GLU A 634 29.03 -7.76 27.16
C GLU A 634 29.13 -9.15 27.82
N ASP A 635 28.45 -9.36 28.95
CA ASP A 635 28.41 -10.65 29.63
C ASP A 635 27.80 -11.74 28.74
N ILE A 636 26.61 -11.51 28.16
CA ILE A 636 25.94 -12.47 27.27
C ILE A 636 26.77 -12.72 26.02
N GLN A 637 27.42 -11.70 25.47
CA GLN A 637 28.33 -11.85 24.34
C GLN A 637 29.52 -12.73 24.70
N GLY A 638 30.12 -12.54 25.88
CA GLY A 638 31.17 -13.41 26.41
C GLY A 638 30.71 -14.86 26.55
N GLU A 639 29.53 -15.10 27.14
CA GLU A 639 28.95 -16.43 27.25
C GLU A 639 28.70 -17.08 25.87
N ILE A 640 28.24 -16.32 24.88
CA ILE A 640 28.06 -16.83 23.50
C ILE A 640 29.41 -17.22 22.91
N PHE A 641 30.44 -16.39 23.06
CA PHE A 641 31.78 -16.69 22.54
C PHE A 641 32.43 -17.89 23.23
N GLU A 642 32.21 -18.07 24.53
CA GLU A 642 32.65 -19.27 25.27
C GLU A 642 31.93 -20.54 24.78
N LEU A 643 30.62 -20.48 24.55
CA LEU A 643 29.83 -21.61 24.05
C LEU A 643 30.21 -22.01 22.62
N VAL A 644 30.57 -21.04 21.78
CA VAL A 644 30.95 -21.24 20.37
C VAL A 644 32.44 -21.59 20.24
N GLY A 645 33.30 -21.03 21.09
CA GLY A 645 34.75 -21.26 21.11
C GLY A 645 35.57 -20.22 20.35
N HIS A 646 34.94 -19.21 19.76
CA HIS A 646 35.61 -18.04 19.18
C HIS A 646 34.68 -16.82 19.10
N GLU A 647 35.26 -15.65 18.86
CA GLU A 647 34.52 -14.40 18.67
C GLU A 647 33.93 -14.31 17.26
N PHE A 648 32.76 -13.68 17.15
CA PHE A 648 32.12 -13.33 15.89
C PHE A 648 31.11 -12.19 16.10
N ASN A 649 30.64 -11.56 15.02
CA ASN A 649 29.61 -10.54 15.09
C ASN A 649 28.22 -11.16 15.22
N ILE A 650 27.67 -11.15 16.43
CA ILE A 650 26.32 -11.66 16.77
C ILE A 650 25.20 -10.92 16.01
N ASN A 651 25.42 -9.66 15.60
CA ASN A 651 24.44 -8.91 14.82
C ASN A 651 24.47 -9.26 13.32
N SER A 652 25.51 -9.97 12.85
CA SER A 652 25.61 -10.41 11.45
C SER A 652 24.82 -11.71 11.24
N THR A 653 23.69 -11.61 10.55
CA THR A 653 22.87 -12.77 10.16
C THR A 653 23.70 -13.84 9.45
N LYS A 654 24.65 -13.45 8.60
CA LYS A 654 25.51 -14.38 7.88
C LYS A 654 26.45 -15.16 8.82
N GLN A 655 27.12 -14.48 9.74
CA GLN A 655 28.01 -15.16 10.69
C GLN A 655 27.23 -16.04 11.66
N LEU A 656 26.06 -15.59 12.11
CA LEU A 656 25.14 -16.41 12.90
C LEU A 656 24.71 -17.68 12.16
N GLN A 657 24.42 -17.60 10.86
CA GLN A 657 24.08 -18.79 10.08
C GLN A 657 25.24 -19.78 10.03
N THR A 658 26.47 -19.31 9.81
CA THR A 658 27.67 -20.16 9.83
C THR A 658 27.83 -20.85 11.19
N VAL A 659 27.78 -20.09 12.28
CA VAL A 659 27.89 -20.64 13.64
C VAL A 659 26.79 -21.67 13.93
N LEU A 660 25.52 -21.33 13.69
CA LEU A 660 24.39 -22.20 14.04
C LEU A 660 24.28 -23.45 13.16
N PHE A 661 24.48 -23.33 11.85
CA PHE A 661 24.15 -24.40 10.91
C PHE A 661 25.37 -25.16 10.38
N GLU A 662 26.54 -24.53 10.30
CA GLU A 662 27.77 -25.17 9.80
C GLU A 662 28.63 -25.70 10.95
N GLU A 663 28.88 -24.87 11.96
CA GLU A 663 29.76 -25.21 13.09
C GLU A 663 29.03 -26.04 14.16
N ARG A 664 27.89 -25.53 14.66
CA ARG A 664 27.04 -26.21 15.64
C ARG A 664 26.18 -27.32 15.02
N LYS A 665 26.06 -27.35 13.69
CA LYS A 665 25.34 -28.37 12.90
C LYS A 665 23.87 -28.54 13.28
N LEU A 666 23.22 -27.46 13.73
CA LEU A 666 21.78 -27.47 14.00
C LEU A 666 20.99 -27.63 12.70
N GLN A 667 19.82 -28.26 12.77
CA GLN A 667 19.02 -28.50 11.58
C GLN A 667 18.26 -27.22 11.18
N PRO A 668 18.42 -26.72 9.93
CA PRO A 668 17.71 -25.51 9.52
C PRO A 668 16.21 -25.74 9.35
N ILE A 669 15.39 -24.95 10.05
CA ILE A 669 13.92 -25.08 10.05
C ILE A 669 13.27 -24.34 8.88
N LYS A 670 13.77 -23.14 8.56
CA LYS A 670 13.19 -22.25 7.55
C LYS A 670 14.28 -21.59 6.73
N LYS A 671 14.09 -21.54 5.40
CA LYS A 671 14.99 -20.86 4.47
C LYS A 671 14.42 -19.50 4.05
N THR A 672 15.28 -18.51 3.95
CA THR A 672 15.02 -17.15 3.46
C THR A 672 15.80 -16.90 2.17
N LYS A 673 15.56 -15.76 1.52
CA LYS A 673 16.30 -15.34 0.32
C LYS A 673 17.82 -15.23 0.57
N THR A 674 18.23 -14.89 1.79
CA THR A 674 19.63 -14.64 2.19
C THR A 674 20.25 -15.79 2.99
N GLY A 675 19.77 -17.03 2.81
CA GLY A 675 20.24 -18.20 3.57
C GLY A 675 19.22 -18.72 4.59
N TYR A 676 19.66 -19.35 5.66
CA TYR A 676 18.76 -19.89 6.68
C TYR A 676 18.19 -18.80 7.59
N SER A 677 16.90 -18.88 7.91
CA SER A 677 16.26 -17.92 8.82
C SER A 677 16.90 -18.02 10.19
N THR A 678 17.22 -16.88 10.78
CA THR A 678 17.57 -16.75 12.20
C THR A 678 16.51 -15.90 12.91
N ASP A 679 15.27 -15.88 12.42
CA ASP A 679 14.19 -15.10 13.03
C ASP A 679 13.83 -15.67 14.41
N THR A 680 13.18 -14.87 15.26
CA THR A 680 12.81 -15.25 16.63
C THR A 680 12.18 -16.63 16.72
N SER A 681 11.17 -16.93 15.89
CA SER A 681 10.47 -18.22 15.91
C SER A 681 11.37 -19.41 15.55
N VAL A 682 12.40 -19.19 14.73
CA VAL A 682 13.35 -20.25 14.36
C VAL A 682 14.34 -20.47 15.49
N LEU A 683 14.89 -19.38 16.05
CA LEU A 683 15.80 -19.48 17.19
C LEU A 683 15.13 -20.08 18.43
N GLU A 684 13.84 -19.83 18.66
CA GLU A 684 13.06 -20.42 19.77
C GLU A 684 12.95 -21.95 19.64
N GLU A 685 12.80 -22.46 18.42
CA GLU A 685 12.73 -23.89 18.15
C GLU A 685 14.13 -24.53 18.26
N LEU A 686 15.16 -23.87 17.71
CA LEU A 686 16.55 -24.32 17.84
C LEU A 686 17.07 -24.28 19.29
N ALA A 687 16.53 -23.39 20.13
CA ALA A 687 16.88 -23.29 21.55
C ALA A 687 16.54 -24.55 22.35
N GLN A 688 15.68 -25.45 21.81
CA GLN A 688 15.38 -26.74 22.44
C GLN A 688 16.52 -27.76 22.25
N GLU A 689 17.34 -27.58 21.21
CA GLU A 689 18.47 -28.46 20.87
C GLU A 689 19.81 -27.91 21.36
N ASP A 690 19.93 -26.59 21.49
CA ASP A 690 21.19 -25.90 21.72
C ASP A 690 21.03 -24.63 22.58
N PRO A 691 21.92 -24.38 23.57
CA PRO A 691 21.85 -23.17 24.40
C PRO A 691 22.20 -21.86 23.67
N VAL A 692 22.96 -21.90 22.57
CA VAL A 692 23.43 -20.70 21.84
C VAL A 692 22.27 -19.89 21.25
N PRO A 693 21.28 -20.46 20.53
CA PRO A 693 20.09 -19.75 20.08
C PRO A 693 19.35 -18.99 21.19
N GLN A 694 19.24 -19.58 22.39
CA GLN A 694 18.56 -18.92 23.52
C GLN A 694 19.32 -17.67 23.98
N ARG A 695 20.65 -17.73 24.06
CA ARG A 695 21.48 -16.57 24.40
C ARG A 695 21.45 -15.50 23.32
N ILE A 696 21.42 -15.88 22.03
CA ILE A 696 21.25 -14.94 20.92
C ILE A 696 19.90 -14.22 20.98
N LEU A 697 18.82 -14.93 21.32
CA LEU A 697 17.50 -14.33 21.51
C LEU A 697 17.52 -13.27 22.62
N GLN A 698 18.15 -13.58 23.75
CA GLN A 698 18.34 -12.64 24.86
C GLN A 698 19.17 -11.42 24.42
N TYR A 699 20.31 -11.65 23.76
CA TYR A 699 21.18 -10.59 23.25
C TYR A 699 20.42 -9.64 22.30
N ARG A 700 19.71 -10.18 21.30
CA ARG A 700 18.93 -9.39 20.34
C ARG A 700 17.79 -8.63 21.01
N GLY A 701 17.12 -9.26 21.98
CA GLY A 701 16.09 -8.61 22.79
C GLY A 701 16.63 -7.37 23.51
N LEU A 702 17.72 -7.51 24.25
CA LEU A 702 18.35 -6.40 24.98
C LEU A 702 18.94 -5.34 24.03
N THR A 703 19.55 -5.76 22.92
CA THR A 703 20.11 -4.85 21.90
C THR A 703 19.01 -3.98 21.28
N LYS A 704 17.86 -4.58 20.96
CA LYS A 704 16.71 -3.86 20.45
C LYS A 704 16.15 -2.89 21.49
N LEU A 705 15.97 -3.33 22.75
CA LEU A 705 15.50 -2.46 23.83
C LEU A 705 16.43 -1.25 24.02
N LYS A 706 17.74 -1.48 24.05
CA LYS A 706 18.75 -0.44 24.22
C LYS A 706 18.72 0.56 23.06
N SER A 707 18.83 0.06 21.83
CA SER A 707 18.94 0.90 20.62
C SER A 707 17.63 1.55 20.18
N THR A 708 16.46 0.97 20.49
CA THR A 708 15.15 1.51 20.09
C THR A 708 14.58 2.49 21.11
N TYR A 709 14.81 2.23 22.41
CA TYR A 709 14.19 2.99 23.48
C TYR A 709 15.22 3.70 24.37
N VAL A 710 16.11 2.95 25.02
CA VAL A 710 16.95 3.51 26.11
C VAL A 710 17.90 4.60 25.61
N ASP A 711 18.54 4.39 24.46
CA ASP A 711 19.49 5.36 23.91
C ASP A 711 18.80 6.46 23.06
N THR A 712 17.65 6.14 22.45
CA THR A 712 16.94 7.04 21.54
C THR A 712 16.05 8.04 22.27
N LEU A 713 15.26 7.60 23.27
CA LEU A 713 14.28 8.46 23.95
C LEU A 713 14.89 9.75 24.53
N PRO A 714 16.08 9.74 25.16
CA PRO A 714 16.71 10.97 25.63
C PRO A 714 17.02 11.98 24.52
N GLN A 715 17.28 11.52 23.30
CA GLN A 715 17.59 12.36 22.14
C GLN A 715 16.34 13.01 21.52
N LEU A 716 15.16 12.47 21.85
CA LEU A 716 13.86 12.97 21.38
C LEU A 716 13.21 13.96 22.35
N ILE A 717 13.92 14.35 23.41
CA ILE A 717 13.46 15.38 24.33
C ILE A 717 13.50 16.72 23.61
N HIS A 718 12.33 17.35 23.51
CA HIS A 718 12.20 18.66 22.92
C HIS A 718 12.89 19.72 23.80
N PRO A 719 13.73 20.59 23.23
CA PRO A 719 14.61 21.48 23.98
C PRO A 719 13.87 22.50 24.85
N GLU A 720 12.72 23.02 24.39
CA GLU A 720 11.98 24.05 25.14
C GLU A 720 11.08 23.47 26.23
N SER A 721 10.34 22.40 25.94
CA SER A 721 9.39 21.79 26.89
C SER A 721 10.09 20.85 27.88
N GLY A 722 11.26 20.31 27.54
CA GLY A 722 11.93 19.27 28.31
C GLY A 722 11.17 17.94 28.31
N ARG A 723 10.31 17.70 27.32
CA ARG A 723 9.42 16.52 27.24
C ARG A 723 9.53 15.82 25.89
N ILE A 724 9.06 14.58 25.84
CA ILE A 724 8.94 13.82 24.60
C ILE A 724 7.54 14.03 24.04
N HIS A 725 7.45 14.33 22.74
CA HIS A 725 6.20 14.57 22.04
C HIS A 725 6.04 13.52 20.95
N THR A 726 5.05 12.64 21.10
CA THR A 726 4.72 11.62 20.08
C THR A 726 3.70 12.18 19.09
N HIS A 727 3.67 11.69 17.86
CA HIS A 727 2.64 12.01 16.88
C HIS A 727 1.56 10.93 16.81
N PHE A 728 0.31 11.29 17.08
CA PHE A 728 -0.85 10.42 17.00
C PHE A 728 -1.50 10.46 15.61
N LEU A 729 -1.65 9.30 14.97
CA LEU A 729 -2.27 9.18 13.65
C LEU A 729 -3.66 8.57 13.79
N GLN A 730 -4.69 9.32 13.40
CA GLN A 730 -6.06 8.77 13.26
C GLN A 730 -6.16 7.80 12.08
N HIS A 731 -5.41 8.07 11.02
CA HIS A 731 -5.42 7.32 9.76
C HIS A 731 -4.38 6.18 9.70
N GLY A 732 -3.72 5.86 10.81
CA GLY A 732 -2.60 4.91 10.82
C GLY A 732 -3.00 3.44 10.78
N THR A 733 -4.25 3.09 11.09
CA THR A 733 -4.73 1.71 11.09
C THR A 733 -6.06 1.55 10.37
N ALA A 734 -6.22 0.45 9.63
CA ALA A 734 -7.48 0.14 8.94
C ALA A 734 -8.63 -0.21 9.89
N THR A 735 -8.33 -0.52 11.15
CA THR A 735 -9.35 -0.86 12.16
C THR A 735 -9.92 0.37 12.84
N GLY A 736 -9.35 1.56 12.72
CA GLY A 736 -9.82 2.73 13.46
C GLY A 736 -8.99 3.09 14.68
N ARG A 737 -8.05 2.25 15.10
CA ARG A 737 -7.17 2.52 16.26
C ARG A 737 -6.23 3.69 15.97
N ILE A 738 -6.04 4.54 16.97
CA ILE A 738 -5.00 5.57 16.94
C ILE A 738 -3.65 4.86 17.04
N SER A 739 -2.71 5.23 16.18
CA SER A 739 -1.31 4.78 16.29
C SER A 739 -0.39 5.94 16.64
N SER A 740 0.77 5.65 17.23
CA SER A 740 1.80 6.67 17.53
C SER A 740 3.07 6.49 16.70
N LYS A 741 3.73 7.59 16.32
CA LYS A 741 5.07 7.60 15.71
C LYS A 741 5.95 8.71 16.31
N ASP A 742 7.26 8.57 16.12
CA ASP A 742 8.29 9.57 16.45
C ASP A 742 8.23 10.15 17.89
N PRO A 743 8.34 9.33 18.96
CA PRO A 743 8.50 7.87 18.96
C PRO A 743 7.17 7.12 19.07
N ASN A 744 7.16 5.83 18.71
CA ASN A 744 5.99 4.98 18.92
C ASN A 744 5.88 4.53 20.39
N LEU A 745 5.23 5.35 21.21
CA LEU A 745 5.03 5.08 22.64
C LEU A 745 4.08 3.90 22.91
N GLN A 746 3.21 3.55 21.96
CA GLN A 746 2.30 2.40 22.12
C GLN A 746 3.02 1.05 22.11
N ASN A 747 4.21 0.95 21.52
CA ASN A 747 4.96 -0.30 21.40
C ASN A 747 5.95 -0.56 22.55
N ILE A 748 5.98 0.30 23.59
CA ILE A 748 6.87 0.12 24.73
C ILE A 748 6.45 -1.13 25.52
N PRO A 749 7.35 -2.14 25.66
CA PRO A 749 7.00 -3.41 26.29
C PRO A 749 6.47 -3.28 27.71
N ILE A 750 5.48 -4.11 28.05
CA ILE A 750 4.77 -4.07 29.35
C ILE A 750 5.22 -5.20 30.29
N LYS A 751 5.43 -6.40 29.73
CA LYS A 751 5.40 -7.66 30.48
C LYS A 751 6.76 -8.06 31.06
N ASP A 752 7.84 -7.59 30.44
CA ASP A 752 9.19 -7.98 30.81
C ASP A 752 9.80 -6.93 31.73
N GLU A 753 10.65 -7.36 32.66
CA GLU A 753 11.28 -6.50 33.68
C GLU A 753 12.00 -5.28 33.06
N GLU A 754 12.70 -5.50 31.95
CA GLU A 754 13.38 -4.43 31.21
C GLU A 754 12.39 -3.40 30.62
N GLY A 755 11.24 -3.86 30.12
CA GLY A 755 10.18 -2.98 29.63
C GLY A 755 9.59 -2.12 30.74
N ARG A 756 9.40 -2.71 31.93
CA ARG A 756 8.97 -1.98 33.13
C ARG A 756 10.00 -0.93 33.55
N LYS A 757 11.31 -1.23 33.51
CA LYS A 757 12.36 -0.22 33.76
C LYS A 757 12.31 0.95 32.79
N ILE A 758 12.05 0.71 31.50
CA ILE A 758 11.83 1.79 30.51
C ILE A 758 10.60 2.62 30.90
N ARG A 759 9.47 1.99 31.23
CA ARG A 759 8.26 2.69 31.69
C ARG A 759 8.48 3.48 32.98
N GLN A 760 9.32 3.01 33.89
CA GLN A 760 9.69 3.73 35.12
C GLN A 760 10.45 5.03 34.83
N ALA A 761 11.13 5.16 33.69
CA ALA A 761 11.79 6.40 33.32
C ALA A 761 10.79 7.49 32.91
N PHE A 762 9.56 7.16 32.53
CA PHE A 762 8.56 8.18 32.23
C PHE A 762 7.97 8.72 33.53
N VAL A 763 8.03 10.04 33.69
CA VAL A 763 7.71 10.75 34.94
C VAL A 763 6.66 11.84 34.72
N ALA A 764 5.75 11.98 35.67
CA ALA A 764 4.79 13.08 35.67
C ALA A 764 5.48 14.43 35.98
N LYS A 765 4.84 15.54 35.57
CA LYS A 765 5.26 16.89 35.99
C LYS A 765 5.40 17.00 37.51
N PRO A 766 6.27 17.90 38.02
CA PRO A 766 6.32 18.20 39.45
C PRO A 766 4.92 18.54 40.02
N GLY A 767 4.59 17.98 41.18
CA GLY A 767 3.27 18.14 41.81
C GLY A 767 2.14 17.33 41.17
N HIS A 768 2.41 16.59 40.09
CA HIS A 768 1.44 15.75 39.39
C HIS A 768 1.74 14.26 39.59
N ILE A 769 0.79 13.44 39.15
CA ILE A 769 0.84 11.99 39.04
C ILE A 769 0.22 11.58 37.71
N PHE A 770 0.49 10.36 37.28
CA PHE A 770 -0.29 9.72 36.23
C PHE A 770 -1.50 9.01 36.84
N VAL A 771 -2.63 9.10 36.13
CA VAL A 771 -3.84 8.31 36.38
C VAL A 771 -4.12 7.54 35.11
N SER A 772 -4.00 6.21 35.18
CA SER A 772 -4.24 5.29 34.07
C SER A 772 -5.62 4.67 34.21
N ALA A 773 -6.40 4.63 33.13
CA ALA A 773 -7.66 3.91 33.06
C ALA A 773 -7.67 2.98 31.84
N ASP A 774 -7.79 1.67 32.09
CA ASP A 774 -7.74 0.62 31.06
C ASP A 774 -9.06 -0.13 30.97
N TYR A 775 -9.54 -0.37 29.74
CA TYR A 775 -10.72 -1.21 29.54
C TYR A 775 -10.37 -2.69 29.69
N SER A 776 -11.05 -3.34 30.62
CA SER A 776 -10.90 -4.77 30.84
C SER A 776 -11.56 -5.57 29.72
N GLN A 777 -10.73 -6.17 28.86
CA GLN A 777 -11.17 -7.16 27.85
C GLN A 777 -12.21 -6.62 26.85
N ILE A 778 -12.10 -5.35 26.44
CA ILE A 778 -13.09 -4.67 25.59
C ILE A 778 -13.47 -5.44 24.32
N GLU A 779 -12.51 -6.08 23.64
CA GLU A 779 -12.77 -6.85 22.42
C GLU A 779 -13.70 -8.05 22.67
N LEU A 780 -13.57 -8.72 23.82
CA LEU A 780 -14.45 -9.82 24.19
C LEU A 780 -15.86 -9.32 24.57
N VAL A 781 -15.95 -8.17 25.23
CA VAL A 781 -17.22 -7.53 25.57
C VAL A 781 -17.98 -7.14 24.30
N VAL A 782 -17.28 -6.53 23.33
CA VAL A 782 -17.83 -6.22 22.01
C VAL A 782 -18.29 -7.48 21.29
N LEU A 783 -17.48 -8.54 21.27
CA LEU A 783 -17.90 -9.82 20.67
C LEU A 783 -19.15 -10.37 21.33
N ALA A 784 -19.22 -10.38 22.67
CA ALA A 784 -20.37 -10.89 23.41
C ALA A 784 -21.67 -10.15 23.04
N HIS A 785 -21.59 -8.82 22.93
CA HIS A 785 -22.70 -7.98 22.47
C HIS A 785 -23.09 -8.29 21.01
N MET A 786 -22.13 -8.24 20.08
CA MET A 786 -22.41 -8.43 18.65
C MET A 786 -22.91 -9.84 18.33
N ALA A 787 -22.36 -10.87 18.98
CA ALA A 787 -22.77 -12.25 18.80
C ALA A 787 -24.12 -12.57 19.46
N LYS A 788 -24.55 -11.73 20.41
CA LYS A 788 -25.68 -11.95 21.32
C LYS A 788 -25.61 -13.35 21.94
N ASP A 789 -24.43 -13.74 22.41
CA ASP A 789 -24.19 -15.06 22.99
C ASP A 789 -24.59 -15.05 24.48
N PRO A 790 -25.64 -15.79 24.90
CA PRO A 790 -26.10 -15.73 26.29
C PRO A 790 -25.05 -16.20 27.30
N GLY A 791 -24.20 -17.15 26.92
CA GLY A 791 -23.16 -17.69 27.80
C GLY A 791 -22.07 -16.66 28.09
N LEU A 792 -21.58 -15.97 27.05
CA LEU A 792 -20.62 -14.88 27.22
C LEU A 792 -21.22 -13.68 27.96
N ILE A 793 -22.45 -13.27 27.59
CA ILE A 793 -23.14 -12.14 28.25
C ILE A 793 -23.31 -12.42 29.75
N GLN A 794 -23.77 -13.62 30.10
CA GLN A 794 -23.92 -14.03 31.50
C GLN A 794 -22.57 -14.04 32.22
N ALA A 795 -21.53 -14.63 31.61
CA ALA A 795 -20.20 -14.69 32.21
C ALA A 795 -19.65 -13.28 32.56
N PHE A 796 -19.78 -12.32 31.64
CA PHE A 796 -19.35 -10.94 31.92
C PHE A 796 -20.23 -10.22 32.95
N THR A 797 -21.55 -10.45 32.91
CA THR A 797 -22.49 -9.84 33.87
C THR A 797 -22.26 -10.33 35.30
N GLU A 798 -21.88 -11.61 35.46
CA GLU A 798 -21.57 -12.22 36.75
C GLU A 798 -20.12 -11.98 37.22
N GLY A 799 -19.30 -11.28 36.41
CA GLY A 799 -17.89 -11.03 36.73
C GLY A 799 -17.00 -12.28 36.65
N VAL A 800 -17.42 -13.30 35.90
CA VAL A 800 -16.67 -14.53 35.69
C VAL A 800 -15.46 -14.25 34.80
N ASP A 801 -14.29 -14.75 35.20
CA ASP A 801 -13.11 -14.72 34.36
C ASP A 801 -13.27 -15.72 33.20
N VAL A 802 -13.64 -15.19 32.02
CA VAL A 802 -13.87 -15.97 30.80
C VAL A 802 -12.63 -16.77 30.38
N HIS A 803 -11.43 -16.30 30.68
CA HIS A 803 -10.20 -17.04 30.40
C HIS A 803 -10.03 -18.23 31.34
N ARG A 804 -10.36 -18.10 32.63
CA ARG A 804 -10.40 -19.23 33.56
C ARG A 804 -11.52 -20.21 33.22
N ALA A 805 -12.69 -19.72 32.83
CA ALA A 805 -13.78 -20.58 32.35
C ALA A 805 -13.36 -21.39 31.12
N THR A 806 -12.73 -20.75 30.13
CA THR A 806 -12.16 -21.45 28.97
C THR A 806 -11.04 -22.40 29.39
N GLY A 807 -10.14 -22.00 30.29
CA GLY A 807 -9.07 -22.86 30.82
C GLY A 807 -9.62 -24.11 31.50
N SER A 808 -10.71 -23.98 32.24
CA SER A 808 -11.41 -25.12 32.85
C SER A 808 -11.87 -26.14 31.80
N LEU A 809 -12.44 -25.66 30.69
CA LEU A 809 -12.86 -26.50 29.57
C LEU A 809 -11.68 -27.19 28.86
N ILE A 810 -10.55 -26.50 28.72
CA ILE A 810 -9.37 -27.00 28.00
C ILE A 810 -8.61 -28.03 28.85
N PHE A 811 -8.35 -27.70 30.12
CA PHE A 811 -7.48 -28.48 30.99
C PHE A 811 -8.26 -29.48 31.87
N GLY A 812 -9.59 -29.46 31.83
CA GLY A 812 -10.44 -30.37 32.60
C GLY A 812 -10.36 -30.17 34.11
N VAL A 813 -9.94 -28.98 34.56
CA VAL A 813 -9.82 -28.60 35.98
C VAL A 813 -10.90 -27.58 36.35
N PRO A 814 -11.38 -27.52 37.60
CA PRO A 814 -12.27 -26.46 38.06
C PRO A 814 -11.70 -25.05 37.81
N ALA A 815 -12.55 -24.06 37.49
CA ALA A 815 -12.11 -22.70 37.08
C ALA A 815 -11.28 -21.94 38.14
N ASP A 816 -11.55 -22.20 39.42
CA ASP A 816 -10.79 -21.72 40.58
C ASP A 816 -9.41 -22.37 40.68
N GLN A 817 -9.25 -23.60 40.17
CA GLN A 817 -8.00 -24.36 40.15
C GLN A 817 -7.16 -24.13 38.87
N VAL A 818 -7.66 -23.35 37.92
CA VAL A 818 -6.90 -22.96 36.73
C VAL A 818 -5.68 -22.13 37.15
N SER A 819 -4.49 -22.61 36.80
CA SER A 819 -3.23 -21.91 37.10
C SER A 819 -3.09 -20.62 36.28
N LEU A 820 -2.19 -19.72 36.68
CA LEU A 820 -1.92 -18.49 35.91
C LEU A 820 -1.42 -18.79 34.49
N ASP A 821 -0.58 -19.82 34.33
CA ASP A 821 -0.10 -20.26 33.02
C ASP A 821 -1.21 -20.87 32.18
N GLN A 822 -2.06 -21.71 32.77
CA GLN A 822 -3.23 -22.27 32.08
C GLN A 822 -4.19 -21.16 31.64
N ARG A 823 -4.43 -20.17 32.50
CA ARG A 823 -5.22 -18.98 32.17
C ARG A 823 -4.59 -18.18 31.02
N ARG A 824 -3.26 -18.00 31.01
CA ARG A 824 -2.53 -17.31 29.94
C ARG A 824 -2.71 -18.04 28.61
N ILE A 825 -2.58 -19.36 28.61
CA ILE A 825 -2.80 -20.20 27.43
C ILE A 825 -4.26 -20.07 26.96
N ALA A 826 -5.23 -20.21 27.87
CA ALA A 826 -6.65 -20.05 27.56
C ALA A 826 -6.99 -18.66 27.00
N LYS A 827 -6.29 -17.60 27.46
CA LYS A 827 -6.39 -16.25 26.90
C LYS A 827 -5.94 -16.21 25.45
N THR A 828 -4.74 -16.72 25.14
CA THR A 828 -4.23 -16.79 23.76
C THR A 828 -5.20 -17.55 22.86
N ILE A 829 -5.77 -18.65 23.36
CA ILE A 829 -6.73 -19.47 22.63
C ILE A 829 -8.05 -18.74 22.41
N ASN A 830 -8.61 -18.09 23.44
CA ASN A 830 -9.86 -17.31 23.28
C ASN A 830 -9.71 -16.33 22.12
N PHE A 831 -8.66 -15.49 22.14
CA PHE A 831 -8.40 -14.57 21.03
C PHE A 831 -8.14 -15.31 19.71
N GLY A 832 -7.32 -16.36 19.72
CA GLY A 832 -7.03 -17.14 18.53
C GLY A 832 -8.28 -17.73 17.86
N VAL A 833 -9.09 -18.46 18.62
CA VAL A 833 -10.29 -19.15 18.14
C VAL A 833 -11.37 -18.14 17.74
N MET A 834 -11.53 -17.03 18.46
CA MET A 834 -12.40 -15.91 18.06
C MET A 834 -12.03 -15.39 16.67
N TYR A 835 -10.73 -15.33 16.36
CA TYR A 835 -10.20 -14.80 15.10
C TYR A 835 -10.00 -15.88 14.01
N GLY A 836 -10.71 -17.00 14.12
CA GLY A 836 -10.71 -18.05 13.11
C GLY A 836 -9.41 -18.86 13.05
N MET A 837 -8.72 -19.02 14.19
CA MET A 837 -7.58 -19.92 14.29
C MET A 837 -7.96 -21.36 13.91
N SER A 838 -7.18 -21.97 13.03
CA SER A 838 -7.39 -23.36 12.63
C SER A 838 -6.89 -24.33 13.70
N ALA A 839 -7.47 -25.54 13.74
CA ALA A 839 -6.98 -26.62 14.60
C ALA A 839 -5.48 -26.92 14.40
N PHE A 840 -4.95 -26.67 13.19
CA PHE A 840 -3.52 -26.82 12.91
C PHE A 840 -2.67 -25.78 13.67
N ARG A 841 -3.07 -24.49 13.65
CA ARG A 841 -2.36 -23.44 14.38
C ARG A 841 -2.47 -23.66 15.90
N LEU A 842 -3.67 -23.97 16.38
CA LEU A 842 -3.91 -24.24 17.80
C LEU A 842 -3.08 -25.43 18.30
N SER A 843 -2.99 -26.50 17.50
CA SER A 843 -2.15 -27.67 17.81
C SER A 843 -0.68 -27.31 17.97
N ARG A 844 -0.13 -26.41 17.12
CA ARG A 844 1.24 -25.93 17.24
C ARG A 844 1.47 -25.06 18.46
N GLU A 845 0.56 -24.13 18.76
CA GLU A 845 0.69 -23.23 19.92
C GLU A 845 0.62 -23.98 21.25
N LEU A 846 -0.15 -25.07 21.33
CA LEU A 846 -0.33 -25.84 22.56
C LEU A 846 0.56 -27.08 22.65
N GLY A 847 1.25 -27.44 21.57
CA GLY A 847 2.00 -28.70 21.50
C GLY A 847 1.13 -29.96 21.62
N ILE A 848 -0.18 -29.87 21.32
CA ILE A 848 -1.13 -30.98 21.42
C ILE A 848 -1.42 -31.60 20.05
N PRO A 849 -1.88 -32.87 19.95
CA PRO A 849 -2.32 -33.47 18.70
C PRO A 849 -3.45 -32.69 18.01
N ARG A 850 -3.39 -32.59 16.68
CA ARG A 850 -4.40 -31.86 15.86
C ARG A 850 -5.85 -32.30 16.11
N LYS A 851 -6.09 -33.58 16.39
CA LYS A 851 -7.44 -34.10 16.71
C LYS A 851 -7.99 -33.53 18.02
N GLU A 852 -7.11 -33.33 19.00
CA GLU A 852 -7.46 -32.76 20.29
C GLU A 852 -7.75 -31.27 20.16
N ALA A 853 -6.91 -30.54 19.42
CA ALA A 853 -7.16 -29.15 19.06
C ALA A 853 -8.50 -28.94 18.33
N ASP A 854 -8.84 -29.82 17.38
CA ASP A 854 -10.13 -29.79 16.68
C ASP A 854 -11.31 -30.06 17.64
N HIS A 855 -11.15 -31.00 18.57
CA HIS A 855 -12.16 -31.27 19.60
C HIS A 855 -12.37 -30.06 20.52
N PHE A 856 -11.30 -29.37 20.91
CA PHE A 856 -11.39 -28.14 21.70
C PHE A 856 -12.15 -27.04 20.97
N ILE A 857 -11.80 -26.75 19.71
CA ILE A 857 -12.49 -25.73 18.91
C ILE A 857 -14.00 -26.05 18.79
N LYS A 858 -14.34 -27.32 18.54
CA LYS A 858 -15.75 -27.76 18.47
C LYS A 858 -16.47 -27.59 19.80
N THR A 859 -15.83 -27.92 20.93
CA THR A 859 -16.42 -27.79 22.27
C THR A 859 -16.60 -26.32 22.64
N TYR A 860 -15.65 -25.46 22.28
CA TYR A 860 -15.71 -24.02 22.45
C TYR A 860 -16.93 -23.43 21.72
N PHE A 861 -17.08 -23.70 20.42
CA PHE A 861 -18.23 -23.22 19.64
C PHE A 861 -19.57 -23.86 20.04
N LYS A 862 -19.55 -25.07 20.61
CA LYS A 862 -20.76 -25.69 21.19
C LYS A 862 -21.21 -24.96 22.46
N THR A 863 -20.26 -24.45 23.24
CA THR A 863 -20.49 -23.68 24.46
C THR A 863 -20.95 -22.27 24.13
N TYR A 864 -20.23 -21.58 23.24
CA TYR A 864 -20.51 -20.21 22.79
C TYR A 864 -21.09 -20.19 21.38
N ARG A 865 -22.34 -20.63 21.25
CA ARG A 865 -23.01 -20.84 19.96
C ARG A 865 -23.23 -19.56 19.17
N GLY A 866 -23.39 -18.43 19.86
CA GLY A 866 -23.56 -17.12 19.23
C GLY A 866 -22.35 -16.72 18.39
N ILE A 867 -21.14 -17.14 18.77
CA ILE A 867 -19.90 -16.79 18.06
C ILE A 867 -19.87 -17.43 16.66
N SER A 868 -20.26 -18.70 16.52
CA SER A 868 -20.28 -19.36 15.21
C SER A 868 -21.25 -18.69 14.24
N ARG A 869 -22.43 -18.30 14.73
CA ARG A 869 -23.41 -17.53 13.95
C ARG A 869 -22.84 -16.18 13.55
N PHE A 870 -22.26 -15.45 14.50
CA PHE A 870 -21.60 -14.16 14.23
C PHE A 870 -20.54 -14.24 13.13
N ILE A 871 -19.65 -15.24 13.18
CA ILE A 871 -18.60 -15.42 12.16
C ILE A 871 -19.21 -15.59 10.76
N GLN A 872 -20.26 -16.41 10.66
CA GLN A 872 -20.96 -16.66 9.41
C GLN A 872 -21.67 -15.39 8.91
N ASP A 873 -22.43 -14.73 9.80
CA ASP A 873 -23.16 -13.50 9.49
C ASP A 873 -22.22 -12.39 9.00
N GLN A 874 -21.06 -12.19 9.66
CA GLN A 874 -20.06 -11.21 9.21
C GLN A 874 -19.44 -11.57 7.87
N SER A 875 -19.21 -12.84 7.60
CA SER A 875 -18.70 -13.29 6.31
C SER A 875 -19.73 -13.05 5.18
N ASP A 876 -21.02 -13.29 5.46
CA ASP A 876 -22.09 -13.05 4.49
C ASP A 876 -22.34 -11.56 4.26
N LEU A 877 -22.33 -10.76 5.33
CA LEU A 877 -22.34 -9.29 5.26
C LEU A 877 -21.18 -8.77 4.39
N ALA A 878 -19.98 -9.27 4.63
CA ALA A 878 -18.78 -8.88 3.89
C ALA A 878 -18.88 -9.21 2.39
N ARG A 879 -19.45 -10.37 2.04
CA ARG A 879 -19.67 -10.74 0.63
C ARG A 879 -20.73 -9.86 -0.03
N HIS A 880 -21.80 -9.53 0.70
CA HIS A 880 -22.88 -8.70 0.22
C HIS A 880 -22.39 -7.27 -0.06
N TYR A 881 -21.86 -6.58 0.96
CA TYR A 881 -21.45 -5.17 0.88
C TYR A 881 -20.04 -4.96 0.33
N GLY A 882 -19.22 -6.01 0.19
CA GLY A 882 -17.81 -5.89 -0.18
C GLY A 882 -16.90 -5.40 0.96
N GLY A 883 -17.39 -5.46 2.20
CA GLY A 883 -16.73 -4.95 3.40
C GLY A 883 -17.62 -5.11 4.64
N VAL A 884 -17.12 -4.66 5.80
CA VAL A 884 -17.81 -4.80 7.09
C VAL A 884 -17.90 -3.48 7.84
N PHE A 885 -18.81 -3.41 8.82
CA PHE A 885 -19.06 -2.21 9.61
C PHE A 885 -18.73 -2.43 11.10
N THR A 886 -18.30 -1.37 11.79
CA THR A 886 -18.26 -1.33 13.26
C THR A 886 -19.64 -0.98 13.82
N LEU A 887 -19.81 -1.09 15.14
CA LEU A 887 -21.02 -0.65 15.86
C LEU A 887 -21.32 0.84 15.66
N SER A 888 -20.30 1.65 15.39
CA SER A 888 -20.47 3.10 15.14
C SER A 888 -20.67 3.43 13.65
N GLY A 889 -20.79 2.41 12.79
CA GLY A 889 -21.02 2.58 11.35
C GLY A 889 -19.77 2.80 10.51
N ARG A 890 -18.56 2.67 11.08
CA ARG A 890 -17.32 2.73 10.30
C ARG A 890 -17.26 1.58 9.31
N PHE A 891 -17.17 1.90 8.02
CA PHE A 891 -17.02 0.90 6.98
C PHE A 891 -15.55 0.60 6.71
N ARG A 892 -15.21 -0.69 6.56
CA ARG A 892 -13.94 -1.16 6.02
C ARG A 892 -14.20 -2.04 4.82
N ARG A 893 -13.73 -1.58 3.65
CA ARG A 893 -13.75 -2.37 2.42
C ARG A 893 -12.80 -3.56 2.51
N ILE A 894 -13.19 -4.69 1.93
CA ILE A 894 -12.38 -5.91 1.85
C ILE A 894 -12.44 -6.43 0.41
N PRO A 895 -11.60 -5.91 -0.50
CA PRO A 895 -11.63 -6.29 -1.93
C PRO A 895 -11.52 -7.80 -2.16
N GLU A 896 -10.73 -8.49 -1.34
CA GLU A 896 -10.42 -9.92 -1.47
C GLU A 896 -11.56 -10.84 -0.99
N ILE A 897 -12.65 -10.32 -0.43
CA ILE A 897 -13.77 -11.13 0.08
C ILE A 897 -14.52 -11.90 -1.03
N ARG A 898 -14.27 -11.54 -2.30
CA ARG A 898 -14.78 -12.21 -3.50
C ARG A 898 -13.68 -12.95 -4.28
N SER A 899 -12.47 -13.10 -3.71
CA SER A 899 -11.36 -13.78 -4.39
C SER A 899 -11.67 -15.26 -4.61
N LYS A 900 -11.31 -15.76 -5.81
CA LYS A 900 -11.34 -17.20 -6.12
C LYS A 900 -10.17 -17.96 -5.49
N ASN A 901 -9.13 -17.26 -5.04
CA ASN A 901 -8.01 -17.87 -4.34
C ASN A 901 -8.40 -18.16 -2.88
N LYS A 902 -8.43 -19.45 -2.51
CA LYS A 902 -8.85 -19.89 -1.17
C LYS A 902 -8.02 -19.29 -0.03
N ALA A 903 -6.72 -19.04 -0.26
CA ALA A 903 -5.85 -18.47 0.76
C ALA A 903 -6.14 -16.98 1.00
N GLU A 904 -6.37 -16.22 -0.08
CA GLU A 904 -6.78 -14.82 -0.02
C GLU A 904 -8.17 -14.66 0.59
N LEU A 905 -9.14 -15.49 0.17
CA LEU A 905 -10.49 -15.50 0.72
C LEU A 905 -10.48 -15.80 2.23
N ALA A 906 -9.73 -16.81 2.68
CA ALA A 906 -9.59 -17.11 4.11
C ALA A 906 -8.89 -15.97 4.87
N GLY A 907 -8.02 -15.20 4.21
CA GLY A 907 -7.47 -13.95 4.76
C GLY A 907 -8.53 -12.87 4.91
N ALA A 908 -9.34 -12.65 3.88
CA ALA A 908 -10.43 -11.69 3.85
C ALA A 908 -11.52 -11.98 4.89
N GLU A 909 -11.91 -13.25 5.05
CA GLU A 909 -12.89 -13.67 6.06
C GLU A 909 -12.40 -13.41 7.49
N ARG A 910 -11.10 -13.61 7.77
CA ARG A 910 -10.53 -13.21 9.07
C ARG A 910 -10.59 -11.70 9.28
N ILE A 911 -10.34 -10.91 8.24
CA ILE A 911 -10.47 -9.44 8.32
C ILE A 911 -11.92 -9.05 8.57
N ALA A 912 -12.88 -9.71 7.92
CA ALA A 912 -14.31 -9.46 8.08
C ALA A 912 -14.81 -9.75 9.50
N VAL A 913 -14.29 -10.79 10.16
CA VAL A 913 -14.64 -11.11 11.55
C VAL A 913 -13.94 -10.20 12.55
N ASN A 914 -12.66 -9.88 12.33
CA ASN A 914 -11.86 -9.14 13.31
C ASN A 914 -12.18 -7.64 13.32
N THR A 915 -12.42 -7.05 12.15
CA THR A 915 -12.60 -5.58 12.03
C THR A 915 -13.78 -5.06 12.84
N PRO A 916 -14.98 -5.66 12.79
CA PRO A 916 -16.11 -5.17 13.57
C PRO A 916 -15.83 -5.17 15.07
N ILE A 917 -15.07 -6.14 15.57
CA ILE A 917 -14.69 -6.24 16.98
C ILE A 917 -13.66 -5.16 17.34
N GLN A 918 -12.52 -5.17 16.65
CA GLN A 918 -11.38 -4.29 16.99
C GLN A 918 -11.69 -2.82 16.70
N GLY A 919 -12.44 -2.56 15.62
CA GLY A 919 -12.82 -1.21 15.25
C GLY A 919 -13.90 -0.64 16.15
N SER A 920 -14.87 -1.46 16.60
CA SER A 920 -15.82 -0.98 17.61
C SER A 920 -15.12 -0.70 18.94
N ALA A 921 -14.15 -1.53 19.35
CA ALA A 921 -13.32 -1.23 20.53
C ALA A 921 -12.58 0.11 20.38
N ALA A 922 -11.99 0.38 19.20
CA ALA A 922 -11.33 1.65 18.92
C ALA A 922 -12.32 2.83 18.97
N ASP A 923 -13.51 2.68 18.39
CA ASP A 923 -14.55 3.71 18.40
C ASP A 923 -15.05 4.00 19.83
N ILE A 924 -15.16 2.97 20.68
CA ILE A 924 -15.49 3.10 22.11
C ILE A 924 -14.41 3.90 22.84
N VAL A 925 -13.13 3.59 22.63
CA VAL A 925 -12.02 4.32 23.27
C VAL A 925 -12.00 5.77 22.83
N LYS A 926 -12.16 6.05 21.52
CA LYS A 926 -12.26 7.43 21.00
C LYS A 926 -13.44 8.18 21.60
N THR A 927 -14.60 7.55 21.69
CA THR A 927 -15.79 8.12 22.32
C THR A 927 -15.53 8.43 23.80
N ALA A 928 -14.81 7.53 24.50
CA ALA A 928 -14.39 7.76 25.87
C ALA A 928 -13.45 8.97 25.99
N MET A 929 -12.50 9.15 25.08
CA MET A 929 -11.62 10.34 25.05
C MET A 929 -12.44 11.63 24.93
N LEU A 930 -13.44 11.68 24.04
CA LEU A 930 -14.32 12.84 23.91
C LEU A 930 -15.08 13.14 25.20
N LYS A 931 -15.68 12.10 25.81
CA LYS A 931 -16.46 12.25 27.05
C LYS A 931 -15.58 12.63 28.25
N VAL A 932 -14.38 12.06 28.35
CA VAL A 932 -13.39 12.38 29.40
C VAL A 932 -12.94 13.82 29.26
N GLU A 933 -12.55 14.26 28.06
CA GLU A 933 -12.14 15.65 27.81
C GLU A 933 -13.24 16.65 28.16
N ARG A 934 -14.48 16.35 27.78
CA ARG A 934 -15.64 17.18 28.15
C ARG A 934 -15.83 17.23 29.68
N ASN A 935 -15.78 16.09 30.36
CA ASN A 935 -15.95 16.04 31.82
C ASN A 935 -14.81 16.75 32.57
N LEU A 936 -13.57 16.71 32.07
CA LEU A 936 -12.46 17.47 32.63
C LEU A 936 -12.76 18.98 32.56
N LYS A 937 -13.24 19.47 31.41
CA LYS A 937 -13.61 20.88 31.22
C LYS A 937 -14.81 21.29 32.06
N ASP A 938 -15.89 20.53 32.03
CA ASP A 938 -17.15 20.82 32.74
C ASP A 938 -16.94 20.87 34.26
N ARG A 939 -16.03 20.04 34.79
CA ARG A 939 -15.67 20.02 36.21
C ARG A 939 -14.55 21.00 36.58
N GLY A 940 -14.00 21.73 35.62
CA GLY A 940 -12.90 22.68 35.84
C GLY A 940 -11.59 22.02 36.31
N LEU A 941 -11.38 20.74 35.99
CA LEU A 941 -10.18 19.99 36.38
C LEU A 941 -8.98 20.42 35.52
N LYS A 942 -7.83 20.55 36.15
CA LYS A 942 -6.57 20.91 35.48
C LYS A 942 -5.87 19.70 34.86
N SER A 943 -6.28 18.49 35.23
CA SER A 943 -5.82 17.25 34.64
C SER A 943 -5.92 17.23 33.12
N ARG A 944 -4.97 16.55 32.47
CA ARG A 944 -4.84 16.49 31.01
C ARG A 944 -4.70 15.04 30.54
N LEU A 945 -5.44 14.68 29.50
CA LEU A 945 -5.15 13.44 28.78
C LEU A 945 -3.83 13.62 28.02
N ILE A 946 -2.90 12.69 28.19
CA ILE A 946 -1.55 12.79 27.60
C ILE A 946 -1.21 11.63 26.66
N LEU A 947 -1.71 10.42 26.92
CA LEU A 947 -1.44 9.25 26.07
C LEU A 947 -2.70 8.38 25.92
N GLN A 948 -2.74 7.68 24.79
CA GLN A 948 -3.68 6.61 24.48
C GLN A 948 -2.86 5.41 24.02
N VAL A 949 -2.91 4.31 24.78
CA VAL A 949 -2.12 3.10 24.53
C VAL A 949 -3.04 1.88 24.51
N HIS A 950 -3.20 1.26 23.35
CA HIS A 950 -4.14 0.13 23.16
C HIS A 950 -5.58 0.48 23.56
N ASP A 951 -6.04 0.04 24.73
CA ASP A 951 -7.37 0.31 25.28
C ASP A 951 -7.30 1.19 26.56
N GLU A 952 -6.11 1.71 26.86
CA GLU A 952 -5.76 2.51 28.03
C GLU A 952 -5.74 4.01 27.70
N LEU A 953 -6.28 4.82 28.62
CA LEU A 953 -6.14 6.27 28.66
C LEU A 953 -5.25 6.68 29.84
N ILE A 954 -4.23 7.50 29.57
CA ILE A 954 -3.32 8.00 30.61
C ILE A 954 -3.47 9.50 30.72
N LEU A 955 -3.80 9.95 31.92
CA LEU A 955 -3.91 11.36 32.28
C LEU A 955 -2.74 11.78 33.17
N GLU A 956 -2.26 13.00 32.99
CA GLU A 956 -1.38 13.67 33.93
C GLU A 956 -2.23 14.60 34.81
N CYS A 957 -2.22 14.36 36.11
CA CYS A 957 -3.19 14.87 37.08
C CYS A 957 -2.47 15.55 38.24
N PRO A 958 -2.84 16.78 38.66
CA PRO A 958 -2.42 17.32 39.94
C PRO A 958 -2.77 16.36 41.08
N ARG A 959 -1.89 16.20 42.06
CA ARG A 959 -2.09 15.23 43.16
C ARG A 959 -3.39 15.44 43.94
N ASP A 960 -3.85 16.67 44.06
CA ASP A 960 -5.10 17.03 44.73
C ASP A 960 -6.36 16.71 43.91
N GLU A 961 -6.22 16.44 42.60
CA GLU A 961 -7.33 16.04 41.72
C GLU A 961 -7.49 14.51 41.57
N GLU A 962 -6.55 13.69 42.08
CA GLU A 962 -6.47 12.24 41.83
C GLU A 962 -7.81 11.52 42.02
N GLN A 963 -8.42 11.68 43.20
CA GLN A 963 -9.66 10.99 43.53
C GLN A 963 -10.83 11.46 42.66
N ALA A 964 -10.90 12.76 42.38
CA ALA A 964 -11.96 13.33 41.54
C ALA A 964 -11.86 12.83 40.08
N VAL A 965 -10.64 12.73 39.56
CA VAL A 965 -10.36 12.18 38.22
C VAL A 965 -10.67 10.69 38.18
N ARG A 966 -10.23 9.93 39.19
CA ARG A 966 -10.51 8.48 39.31
C ARG A 966 -12.01 8.19 39.28
N ASP A 967 -12.78 8.88 40.10
CA ASP A 967 -14.24 8.70 40.16
C ASP A 967 -14.90 9.12 38.85
N MET A 968 -14.42 10.18 38.21
CA MET A 968 -14.90 10.62 36.89
C MET A 968 -14.64 9.56 35.81
N LEU A 969 -13.44 8.96 35.77
CA LEU A 969 -13.08 7.94 34.78
C LEU A 969 -13.95 6.68 34.94
N LEU A 970 -14.12 6.21 36.18
CA LEU A 970 -14.98 5.05 36.51
C LEU A 970 -16.46 5.30 36.17
N GLN A 971 -16.93 6.55 36.19
CA GLN A 971 -18.30 6.89 35.81
C GLN A 971 -18.47 7.08 34.29
N THR A 972 -17.44 7.60 33.63
CA THR A 972 -17.53 8.11 32.25
C THR A 972 -17.20 7.03 31.23
N MET A 973 -16.07 6.33 31.41
CA MET A 973 -15.58 5.38 30.41
C MET A 973 -16.53 4.17 30.23
N PRO A 974 -17.06 3.52 31.29
CA PRO A 974 -18.04 2.43 31.11
C PRO A 974 -19.29 2.81 30.30
N LYS A 975 -19.60 4.10 30.20
CA LYS A 975 -20.75 4.65 29.47
C LYS A 975 -20.35 5.23 28.10
N ALA A 976 -19.16 4.92 27.60
CA ALA A 976 -18.72 5.37 26.28
C ALA A 976 -19.71 4.93 25.20
N LEU A 977 -20.14 3.67 25.24
CA LEU A 977 -21.15 3.07 24.37
C LEU A 977 -22.15 2.27 25.20
N ALA A 978 -23.43 2.34 24.85
CA ALA A 978 -24.41 1.43 25.43
C ALA A 978 -24.24 0.03 24.78
N LEU A 979 -23.96 -0.98 25.60
CA LEU A 979 -23.84 -2.37 25.18
C LEU A 979 -24.70 -3.25 26.10
N ASP A 980 -25.10 -4.43 25.61
CA ASP A 980 -25.81 -5.43 26.43
C ASP A 980 -24.95 -5.95 27.59
N VAL A 981 -23.63 -5.83 27.47
CA VAL A 981 -22.64 -6.24 28.44
C VAL A 981 -21.94 -5.00 28.99
N PRO A 982 -21.84 -4.83 30.33
CA PRO A 982 -21.22 -3.65 30.90
C PRO A 982 -19.72 -3.61 30.58
N LEU A 983 -19.26 -2.48 30.05
CA LEU A 983 -17.84 -2.18 29.94
C LEU A 983 -17.24 -2.01 31.35
N GLN A 984 -16.10 -2.65 31.60
CA GLN A 984 -15.39 -2.54 32.87
C GLN A 984 -14.07 -1.78 32.66
N VAL A 985 -13.74 -0.94 33.63
CA VAL A 985 -12.54 -0.09 33.61
C VAL A 985 -11.81 -0.23 34.93
N SER A 986 -10.50 -0.51 34.86
CA SER A 986 -9.60 -0.46 36.00
C SER A 986 -8.86 0.87 36.01
N VAL A 987 -8.76 1.51 37.18
CA VAL A 987 -8.06 2.78 37.34
C VAL A 987 -6.94 2.66 38.35
N GLU A 988 -5.72 2.96 37.90
CA GLU A 988 -4.48 2.94 38.68
C GLU A 988 -3.83 4.33 38.66
N SER A 989 -2.93 4.59 39.60
CA SER A 989 -2.26 5.88 39.70
C SER A 989 -0.82 5.69 40.19
N GLY A 990 0.07 6.53 39.68
CA GLY A 990 1.51 6.38 39.89
C GLY A 990 2.27 7.65 39.61
N THR A 991 3.48 7.77 40.15
CA THR A 991 4.36 8.92 39.87
C THR A 991 5.15 8.74 38.57
N ARG A 992 5.32 7.48 38.19
CA ARG A 992 5.95 7.00 36.97
C ARG A 992 4.99 6.13 36.21
N TRP A 993 5.19 6.02 34.89
CA TRP A 993 4.34 5.15 34.09
C TRP A 993 4.51 3.68 34.51
N GLY A 994 5.73 3.26 34.84
CA GLY A 994 6.01 1.91 35.32
C GLY A 994 5.56 1.60 36.76
N ASP A 995 5.00 2.57 37.49
CA ASP A 995 4.36 2.31 38.79
C ASP A 995 2.96 1.67 38.61
N MET A 996 2.42 1.75 37.39
CA MET A 996 1.10 1.22 37.00
C MET A 996 1.30 -0.02 36.11
N HIS A 997 0.36 -0.98 36.18
CA HIS A 997 0.34 -2.30 35.50
C HIS A 997 1.20 -3.45 36.05
#